data_AF-A0A7W7A924-F1
#
_entry.id   AF-A0A7W7A924-F1
#
_cell.length_a   1.000
_cell.length_b   1.000
_cell.length_c   1.000
_cell.angle_alpha   90.00
_cell.angle_beta   90.00
_cell.angle_gamma   90.00
#
_symmetry.space_group_name_H-M   'P 1'
#
loop_
_entity.id
_entity.type
_entity.pdbx_description
1 polymer ?
#
loop_
_entity_poly.entity_id
_entity_poly.type
_entity_poly.pdbx_seq_one_letter_code
_entity_poly.pdbx_strand_id
1 'polypeptide(L)'
;MVRPIFYDPSGRRRNWTRRGLLSVLCAVVIACAIFATTVVSVPAGPPVPFGLERITPLPFRAQVSKIKHGISRLLPWHAHRQPPTTTGHPLTIAFYTSWSDQSTPSLARHIDQIDWVAPTLLQLAPDGGLVQTQDAPMRRVIAGSLHRPLVVPVLQNALNGSWNGAAAGLLLKSPQRRHQLVASLEAMLDKTGDGGVIYDFEDLPKNSLEDLVRLVDETRISFAPHHRVVAVTMPVDDPSWPAAKLARAADQLILMAYDEHWQGGQAGPIASDSWFASRVASTMLGVPAGKAVIALGNYGYDWHDGHADSLTVEEAWLAAHDSGTKPMFDRASGNLGFSYLDDGARHDIWMLDAATSWNQMQMLSRLGLHSVALWRLGSEDPGFWSSLKSWRNGHGTPDLTAISQQTNVDVEGQGEILRVSAEPQSGSRSVSFAPGSTLISQEQYNRLPTPYVVSRTGARDKMVSLTFDDGPDPKWTPQILSILERYHVPATFFIVGENGVTNPGLLSRIVADGNEIGNHSYTHPNMADEAKTGIGLELNATQRLIEAFTGRSTRLFRAPYFGDAEPTTPDELIPALIAQQKGYTVVGLHVDPGDWKRPGAQAIVDRTLQQVYAADADRSANVILLHDGGGDRSQTVAALPGIITGLQKAGYRIVPTSTLAGLSRDQVMPRISGADLLSVRADVALFTALDWLIVALDWTFFFAIALGMARAVGMTLLALRRRREAPRALHSSPDHPLVSVIIPAYNEERVIEASVERILNSDYPNIEVIVADDGSKDRTSALVAKAYGSDPRVTLLTLENGGKAAALNRALTGAKGAIIVALDADTQFEKETISRLVRWFADTRIGAVAGNAKVGNRVNLVTRWQAVEYVTAQNIERRALTRFDAIMVVPGAVGAWRRAALDEVGGYPENTLAEDQDLTIAIQRRGWKIAYDEDAVAWTEAPETFKALSKQRYRWSFGTLQCLWKHRKVLRQGHPSGLAFIGIPQAWLFQILFAVISPAIDLALGVSIIGTAIRVMQHGWAQTQTDVLRMAFYWAAFTGVDLACGWIAFRLDTREKRFPALLLLAQRLVYRQLMYSVVIRSIGSALAGLGVGWGKLERTGRVNASASSKGNPDGGNQPTTVLGSGT
;
A
#
# COMPACT_ATOMS: atom_id res chain seq x y z
N MET A 1 41.03 -31.80 32.54
CA MET A 1 39.86 -31.18 31.88
C MET A 1 40.05 -31.20 30.37
N VAL A 2 39.19 -31.91 29.65
CA VAL A 2 39.18 -31.92 28.19
C VAL A 2 38.72 -30.54 27.70
N ARG A 3 39.50 -29.87 26.82
CA ARG A 3 39.12 -28.54 26.30
C ARG A 3 37.91 -28.68 25.35
N PRO A 4 36.78 -27.98 25.61
CA PRO A 4 35.63 -28.00 24.71
C PRO A 4 35.97 -27.42 23.33
N ILE A 5 35.30 -27.92 22.28
CA ILE A 5 35.46 -27.40 20.93
C ILE A 5 35.01 -25.92 20.87
N PHE A 6 35.82 -25.09 20.20
CA PHE A 6 35.73 -23.63 20.09
C PHE A 6 36.16 -22.79 21.29
N TYR A 7 36.37 -23.38 22.48
CA TYR A 7 36.75 -22.61 23.66
C TYR A 7 38.11 -21.89 23.46
N ASP A 8 38.12 -20.57 23.58
CA ASP A 8 39.31 -19.72 23.53
C ASP A 8 39.43 -18.88 24.82
N PRO A 9 40.24 -19.32 25.80
CA PRO A 9 40.40 -18.59 27.06
C PRO A 9 41.17 -17.26 26.89
N SER A 10 41.84 -17.05 25.75
CA SER A 10 42.64 -15.83 25.52
C SER A 10 41.79 -14.60 25.15
N GLY A 11 40.52 -14.80 24.78
CA GLY A 11 39.63 -13.74 24.30
C GLY A 11 40.04 -13.11 22.95
N ARG A 12 41.15 -13.53 22.34
CA ARG A 12 41.65 -12.98 21.07
C ARG A 12 40.64 -13.18 19.94
N ARG A 13 40.02 -14.37 19.86
CA ARG A 13 39.04 -14.68 18.82
C ARG A 13 37.81 -13.76 18.90
N ARG A 14 37.31 -13.48 20.11
CA ARG A 14 36.20 -12.53 20.34
C ARG A 14 36.56 -11.12 19.84
N ASN A 15 37.75 -10.63 20.16
CA ASN A 15 38.19 -9.30 19.76
C ASN A 15 38.33 -9.15 18.24
N TRP A 16 38.93 -10.14 17.56
CA TRP A 16 39.02 -10.16 16.10
C TRP A 16 37.65 -10.23 15.42
N THR A 17 36.75 -11.08 15.92
CA THR A 17 35.38 -11.20 15.40
C THR A 17 34.63 -9.88 15.55
N ARG A 18 34.72 -9.22 16.71
CA ARG A 18 34.05 -7.93 16.96
C ARG A 18 34.59 -6.82 16.05
N ARG A 19 35.91 -6.75 15.86
CA ARG A 19 36.55 -5.78 14.96
C ARG A 19 36.11 -6.01 13.52
N GLY A 20 36.15 -7.25 13.04
CA GLY A 20 35.70 -7.59 11.68
C GLY A 20 34.24 -7.21 11.44
N LEU A 21 33.34 -7.56 12.36
CA LEU A 21 31.93 -7.22 12.25
C LEU A 21 31.71 -5.69 12.25
N LEU A 22 32.39 -4.97 13.14
CA LEU A 22 32.30 -3.51 13.19
C LEU A 22 32.81 -2.87 11.89
N SER A 23 33.93 -3.35 11.33
CA SER A 23 34.45 -2.87 10.06
C SER A 23 33.47 -3.07 8.91
N VAL A 24 32.81 -4.22 8.83
CA VAL A 24 31.77 -4.48 7.81
C VAL A 24 30.57 -3.55 8.01
N LEU A 25 30.09 -3.39 9.25
CA LEU A 25 28.98 -2.48 9.55
C LEU A 25 29.31 -1.03 9.20
N CYS A 26 30.51 -0.56 9.56
CA CYS A 26 30.98 0.78 9.21
C CYS A 26 31.05 0.97 7.69
N ALA A 27 31.55 -0.03 6.94
CA ALA A 27 31.60 0.04 5.48
C ALA A 27 30.19 0.17 4.87
N VAL A 28 29.22 -0.60 5.36
CA VAL A 28 27.82 -0.51 4.92
C VAL A 28 27.21 0.86 5.25
N VAL A 29 27.40 1.36 6.47
CA VAL A 29 26.88 2.67 6.90
C VAL A 29 27.51 3.80 6.06
N ILE A 30 28.81 3.75 5.80
CA ILE A 30 29.50 4.73 4.95
C ILE A 30 28.95 4.67 3.52
N ALA A 31 28.76 3.49 2.94
CA ALA A 31 28.17 3.34 1.61
C ALA A 31 26.74 3.91 1.53
N CYS A 32 25.89 3.62 2.52
CA CYS A 32 24.54 4.18 2.59
C CYS A 32 24.54 5.70 2.78
N ALA A 33 25.46 6.23 3.59
CA ALA A 33 25.59 7.67 3.79
C ALA A 33 26.01 8.39 2.50
N ILE A 34 27.01 7.84 1.78
CA ILE A 34 27.43 8.35 0.47
C ILE A 34 26.25 8.36 -0.50
N PHE A 35 25.50 7.26 -0.59
CA PHE A 35 24.31 7.17 -1.46
C PHE A 35 23.24 8.21 -1.12
N ALA A 36 22.91 8.34 0.17
CA ALA A 36 21.89 9.29 0.59
C ALA A 36 22.31 10.73 0.23
N THR A 37 23.59 11.06 0.37
CA THR A 37 24.08 12.40 -0.01
C THR A 37 24.03 12.68 -1.51
N THR A 38 24.28 11.68 -2.36
CA THR A 38 24.29 11.87 -3.82
C THR A 38 22.88 11.97 -4.41
N VAL A 39 21.90 11.32 -3.77
CA VAL A 39 20.47 11.39 -4.16
C VAL A 39 19.78 12.64 -3.61
N VAL A 40 20.09 13.09 -2.39
CA VAL A 40 19.45 14.29 -1.80
C VAL A 40 19.88 15.58 -2.52
N SER A 41 21.14 15.65 -2.96
CA SER A 41 21.72 16.87 -3.52
C SER A 41 22.20 16.67 -4.96
N VAL A 42 21.29 16.82 -5.91
CA VAL A 42 21.59 16.88 -7.35
C VAL A 42 21.70 18.35 -7.77
N PRO A 43 22.83 18.80 -8.36
CA PRO A 43 22.95 20.18 -8.84
C PRO A 43 21.87 20.50 -9.88
N ALA A 44 20.98 21.43 -9.56
CA ALA A 44 20.07 21.99 -10.55
C ALA A 44 20.87 22.91 -11.49
N GLY A 45 20.77 22.68 -12.80
CA GLY A 45 21.27 23.67 -13.76
C GLY A 45 20.25 24.79 -13.94
N PRO A 46 20.64 25.95 -14.48
CA PRO A 46 19.72 27.05 -14.73
C PRO A 46 18.56 26.60 -15.64
N PRO A 47 17.35 27.16 -15.48
CA PRO A 47 16.23 26.89 -16.37
C PRO A 47 16.62 27.21 -17.82
N VAL A 48 16.21 26.36 -18.76
CA VAL A 48 16.47 26.62 -20.18
C VAL A 48 15.57 27.80 -20.63
N PRO A 49 16.11 28.84 -21.28
CA PRO A 49 15.31 29.98 -21.75
C PRO A 49 14.59 29.64 -23.07
N PHE A 50 13.31 30.01 -23.19
CA PHE A 50 12.52 29.94 -24.43
C PHE A 50 11.99 31.34 -24.77
N GLY A 51 11.84 31.64 -26.06
CA GLY A 51 11.22 32.89 -26.50
C GLY A 51 9.70 32.82 -26.31
N LEU A 52 9.16 33.73 -25.50
CA LEU A 52 7.72 33.93 -25.40
C LEU A 52 7.22 34.60 -26.68
N GLU A 53 6.11 34.11 -27.23
CA GLU A 53 5.34 34.82 -28.25
C GLU A 53 4.71 36.04 -27.55
N ARG A 54 5.25 37.24 -27.80
CA ARG A 54 4.89 38.46 -27.07
C ARG A 54 3.46 38.90 -27.40
N ILE A 55 2.65 39.14 -26.38
CA ILE A 55 1.55 40.11 -26.44
C ILE A 55 2.02 41.41 -25.79
N THR A 56 1.68 42.54 -26.40
CA THR A 56 2.16 43.88 -26.04
C THR A 56 1.10 44.61 -25.23
N PRO A 57 1.36 45.09 -24.00
CA PRO A 57 0.41 45.93 -23.29
C PRO A 57 0.51 47.39 -23.77
N LEU A 58 -0.62 48.02 -24.09
CA LEU A 58 -0.73 49.47 -24.35
C LEU A 58 -1.40 50.20 -23.17
N PRO A 59 -1.11 51.51 -22.96
CA PRO A 59 -1.52 52.23 -21.76
C PRO A 59 -2.83 53.04 -21.89
N PHE A 60 -3.64 52.96 -20.82
CA PHE A 60 -4.52 53.95 -20.15
C PHE A 60 -5.43 54.93 -20.96
N ARG A 61 -6.72 55.00 -20.59
CA ARG A 61 -7.44 56.27 -20.31
C ARG A 61 -8.74 56.07 -19.51
N ALA A 62 -8.75 56.58 -18.28
CA ALA A 62 -9.92 56.76 -17.44
C ALA A 62 -10.91 57.81 -18.01
N GLN A 63 -12.21 57.54 -17.94
CA GLN A 63 -13.24 58.58 -17.98
C GLN A 63 -14.34 58.38 -16.93
N VAL A 64 -14.58 59.50 -16.25
CA VAL A 64 -15.45 59.72 -15.10
C VAL A 64 -16.90 59.86 -15.55
N SER A 65 -17.85 59.32 -14.78
CA SER A 65 -19.16 59.95 -14.68
C SER A 65 -19.57 60.14 -13.21
N LYS A 66 -20.03 61.35 -12.91
CA LYS A 66 -20.49 61.82 -11.60
C LYS A 66 -21.99 61.59 -11.52
N ILE A 67 -22.46 60.89 -10.49
CA ILE A 67 -23.79 61.12 -9.93
C ILE A 67 -23.65 61.19 -8.41
N LYS A 68 -23.94 62.38 -7.85
CA LYS A 68 -24.07 62.60 -6.41
C LYS A 68 -25.52 62.31 -6.03
N HIS A 69 -25.76 61.40 -5.10
CA HIS A 69 -26.73 61.55 -4.00
C HIS A 69 -26.40 60.58 -2.85
N GLY A 70 -26.65 61.02 -1.61
CA GLY A 70 -26.15 60.38 -0.39
C GLY A 70 -26.98 59.20 0.09
N ILE A 71 -26.29 58.21 0.68
CA ILE A 71 -26.79 56.95 1.25
C ILE A 71 -27.68 57.15 2.50
N SER A 72 -28.02 58.38 2.91
CA SER A 72 -28.75 58.63 4.16
C SER A 72 -30.29 58.66 4.06
N ARG A 73 -30.88 58.23 2.93
CA ARG A 73 -32.36 58.14 2.80
C ARG A 73 -32.81 56.91 2.02
N LEU A 74 -32.65 55.74 2.61
CA LEU A 74 -33.51 54.59 2.29
C LEU A 74 -34.12 54.09 3.60
N LEU A 75 -35.46 54.17 3.66
CA LEU A 75 -36.41 53.78 4.72
C LEU A 75 -36.85 54.89 5.69
N PRO A 76 -38.07 55.45 5.52
CA PRO A 76 -38.96 55.68 6.63
C PRO A 76 -39.69 54.36 6.92
N TRP A 77 -39.39 53.68 8.03
CA TRP A 77 -40.19 52.54 8.48
C TRP A 77 -40.81 52.83 9.86
N HIS A 78 -42.13 52.76 9.92
CA HIS A 78 -42.88 52.60 11.15
C HIS A 78 -42.51 51.28 11.82
N ALA A 79 -42.06 51.40 13.07
CA ALA A 79 -41.95 50.28 13.99
C ALA A 79 -43.33 49.68 14.25
N HIS A 80 -43.50 48.39 13.95
CA HIS A 80 -44.17 47.39 14.81
C HIS A 80 -44.40 46.07 14.07
N ARG A 81 -43.61 45.06 14.43
CA ARG A 81 -44.05 43.76 14.99
C ARG A 81 -42.80 42.94 15.30
N GLN A 82 -42.79 42.28 16.45
CA GLN A 82 -41.71 41.38 16.85
C GLN A 82 -41.44 40.34 15.76
N PRO A 83 -40.17 39.96 15.51
CA PRO A 83 -39.88 38.89 14.57
C PRO A 83 -40.51 37.58 15.09
N PRO A 84 -41.18 36.80 14.24
CA PRO A 84 -41.60 35.45 14.63
C PRO A 84 -40.34 34.65 14.95
N THR A 85 -40.32 33.99 16.11
CA THR A 85 -39.30 33.01 16.47
C THR A 85 -39.36 31.85 15.48
N THR A 86 -38.45 31.82 14.51
CA THR A 86 -38.29 30.70 13.58
C THR A 86 -37.59 29.56 14.32
N THR A 87 -38.27 28.42 14.47
CA THR A 87 -37.82 27.22 15.21
C THR A 87 -36.98 26.26 14.36
N GLY A 88 -36.29 26.74 13.32
CA GLY A 88 -35.46 25.92 12.43
C GLY A 88 -34.01 26.38 12.39
N HIS A 89 -33.07 25.44 12.26
CA HIS A 89 -31.67 25.75 11.98
C HIS A 89 -31.59 26.45 10.61
N PRO A 90 -31.00 27.65 10.51
CA PRO A 90 -30.92 28.35 9.24
C PRO A 90 -29.98 27.63 8.27
N LEU A 91 -30.35 27.50 7.00
CA LEU A 91 -29.65 26.66 6.01
C LEU A 91 -28.61 27.44 5.22
N THR A 92 -27.46 26.84 4.96
CA THR A 92 -26.49 27.26 3.93
C THR A 92 -26.51 26.25 2.79
N ILE A 93 -26.97 26.67 1.62
CA ILE A 93 -26.96 25.86 0.40
C ILE A 93 -25.84 26.34 -0.52
N ALA A 94 -25.12 25.45 -1.17
CA ALA A 94 -24.10 25.81 -2.14
C ALA A 94 -24.35 25.08 -3.46
N PHE A 95 -24.60 25.85 -4.53
CA PHE A 95 -24.78 25.29 -5.86
C PHE A 95 -23.43 24.84 -6.43
N TYR A 96 -23.39 23.59 -6.87
CA TYR A 96 -22.20 22.94 -7.41
C TYR A 96 -22.42 22.67 -8.89
N THR A 97 -21.47 23.06 -9.75
CA THR A 97 -21.58 22.83 -11.19
C THR A 97 -20.57 21.81 -11.66
N SER A 98 -21.06 20.72 -12.27
CA SER A 98 -20.21 19.61 -12.75
C SER A 98 -19.33 19.94 -13.96
N TRP A 99 -19.59 21.08 -14.61
CA TRP A 99 -18.82 21.60 -15.74
C TRP A 99 -17.78 22.65 -15.34
N SER A 100 -17.67 22.99 -14.05
CA SER A 100 -16.67 23.94 -13.56
C SER A 100 -15.62 23.22 -12.74
N ASP A 101 -14.37 23.25 -13.21
CA ASP A 101 -13.24 22.64 -12.51
C ASP A 101 -13.04 23.26 -11.11
N GLN A 102 -13.48 24.50 -10.90
CA GLN A 102 -13.34 25.23 -9.64
C GLN A 102 -14.38 24.86 -8.57
N SER A 103 -15.47 24.18 -8.96
CA SER A 103 -16.52 23.79 -7.99
C SER A 103 -16.02 22.73 -6.99
N THR A 104 -15.18 21.78 -7.40
CA THR A 104 -14.67 20.70 -6.52
C THR A 104 -13.69 21.22 -5.46
N PRO A 105 -12.66 22.01 -5.81
CA PRO A 105 -11.76 22.59 -4.82
C PRO A 105 -12.46 23.55 -3.85
N SER A 106 -13.40 24.38 -4.33
CA SER A 106 -14.20 25.25 -3.45
C SER A 106 -15.04 24.43 -2.46
N LEU A 107 -15.71 23.37 -2.95
CA LEU A 107 -16.45 22.45 -2.08
C LEU A 107 -15.55 21.85 -0.99
N ALA A 108 -14.37 21.33 -1.35
CA ALA A 108 -13.47 20.70 -0.38
C ALA A 108 -13.03 21.64 0.74
N ARG A 109 -12.78 22.93 0.43
CA ARG A 109 -12.37 23.94 1.41
C ARG A 109 -13.50 24.39 2.33
N HIS A 110 -14.73 24.41 1.83
CA HIS A 110 -15.86 25.04 2.51
C HIS A 110 -16.95 24.06 2.94
N ILE A 111 -16.75 22.75 2.75
CA ILE A 111 -17.73 21.71 3.07
C ILE A 111 -18.28 21.83 4.49
N ASP A 112 -17.46 22.18 5.48
CA ASP A 112 -17.85 22.33 6.89
C ASP A 112 -18.83 23.51 7.16
N GLN A 113 -18.98 24.41 6.20
CA GLN A 113 -19.89 25.56 6.29
C GLN A 113 -21.19 25.36 5.50
N ILE A 114 -21.31 24.22 4.79
CA ILE A 114 -22.41 23.94 3.86
C ILE A 114 -23.35 22.91 4.51
N ASP A 115 -24.64 23.22 4.55
CA ASP A 115 -25.66 22.27 4.99
C ASP A 115 -26.11 21.39 3.81
N TRP A 116 -26.40 22.02 2.66
CA TRP A 116 -26.82 21.34 1.43
C TRP A 116 -25.87 21.64 0.28
N VAL A 117 -25.39 20.60 -0.39
CA VAL A 117 -24.73 20.72 -1.70
C VAL A 117 -25.78 20.48 -2.77
N ALA A 118 -25.92 21.42 -3.69
CA ALA A 118 -26.91 21.42 -4.75
C ALA A 118 -26.24 21.23 -6.13
N PRO A 119 -25.91 19.99 -6.53
CA PRO A 119 -25.15 19.76 -7.75
C PRO A 119 -26.04 19.69 -9.00
N THR A 120 -25.65 20.41 -10.06
CA THR A 120 -26.34 20.43 -11.37
C THR A 120 -26.02 19.17 -12.20
N LEU A 121 -26.53 18.03 -11.73
CA LEU A 121 -26.28 16.71 -12.34
C LEU A 121 -27.46 16.20 -13.17
N LEU A 122 -28.61 16.88 -13.11
CA LEU A 122 -29.84 16.41 -13.72
C LEU A 122 -30.34 17.42 -14.76
N GLN A 123 -30.59 16.93 -15.97
CA GLN A 123 -31.10 17.73 -17.08
C GLN A 123 -32.33 17.06 -17.67
N LEU A 124 -33.30 17.87 -18.09
CA LEU A 124 -34.52 17.40 -18.75
C LEU A 124 -34.32 17.35 -20.27
N ALA A 125 -34.46 16.15 -20.85
CA ALA A 125 -34.44 15.98 -22.29
C ALA A 125 -35.74 16.52 -22.94
N PRO A 126 -35.72 16.91 -24.24
CA PRO A 126 -36.90 17.44 -24.92
C PRO A 126 -38.11 16.50 -24.98
N ASP A 127 -37.89 15.19 -24.91
CA ASP A 127 -38.94 14.17 -24.86
C ASP A 127 -39.53 13.95 -23.45
N GLY A 128 -38.95 14.61 -22.44
CA GLY A 128 -39.30 14.51 -21.03
C GLY A 128 -38.50 13.46 -20.25
N GLY A 129 -37.49 12.84 -20.87
CA GLY A 129 -36.55 11.94 -20.18
C GLY A 129 -35.58 12.67 -19.25
N LEU A 130 -35.04 11.94 -18.27
CA LEU A 130 -34.03 12.44 -17.34
C LEU A 130 -32.62 12.07 -17.83
N VAL A 131 -31.77 13.08 -18.02
CA VAL A 131 -30.34 12.91 -18.31
C VAL A 131 -29.55 13.13 -17.02
N GLN A 132 -28.68 12.18 -16.68
CA GLN A 132 -27.86 12.22 -15.47
C GLN A 132 -26.37 12.24 -15.81
N THR A 133 -25.66 13.22 -15.27
CA THR A 133 -24.20 13.30 -15.30
C THR A 133 -23.59 12.66 -14.06
N GLN A 134 -22.51 11.90 -14.22
CA GLN A 134 -21.75 11.35 -13.09
C GLN A 134 -20.58 12.26 -12.74
N ASP A 135 -20.41 12.52 -11.45
CA ASP A 135 -19.34 13.37 -10.94
C ASP A 135 -18.57 12.63 -9.82
N ALA A 136 -17.51 11.92 -10.20
CA ALA A 136 -16.67 11.19 -9.25
C ALA A 136 -15.85 12.10 -8.32
N PRO A 137 -15.27 13.23 -8.78
CA PRO A 137 -14.55 14.17 -7.92
C PRO A 137 -15.39 14.69 -6.74
N MET A 138 -16.60 15.20 -7.00
CA MET A 138 -17.50 15.68 -5.94
C MET A 138 -17.80 14.59 -4.90
N ARG A 139 -18.10 13.37 -5.37
CA ARG A 139 -18.43 12.24 -4.49
C ARG A 139 -17.26 11.86 -3.58
N ARG A 140 -16.02 11.95 -4.07
CA ARG A 140 -14.82 11.66 -3.28
C ARG A 140 -14.63 12.68 -2.16
N VAL A 141 -14.81 13.96 -2.44
CA VAL A 141 -14.73 15.05 -1.44
C VAL A 141 -15.76 14.82 -0.32
N ILE A 142 -17.02 14.56 -0.68
CA ILE A 142 -18.09 14.34 0.29
C ILE A 142 -17.85 13.08 1.12
N ALA A 143 -17.38 11.98 0.51
CA ALA A 143 -17.12 10.73 1.21
C ALA A 143 -15.95 10.82 2.21
N GLY A 144 -14.94 11.65 1.89
CA GLY A 144 -13.74 11.88 2.71
C GLY A 144 -13.91 12.90 3.84
N SER A 145 -14.99 13.69 3.83
CA SER A 145 -15.24 14.72 4.83
C SER A 145 -15.85 14.17 6.14
N LEU A 146 -15.52 14.83 7.25
CA LEU A 146 -16.13 14.58 8.57
C LEU A 146 -17.55 15.14 8.64
N HIS A 147 -17.77 16.36 8.12
CA HIS A 147 -19.09 16.94 7.95
C HIS A 147 -19.69 16.47 6.62
N ARG A 148 -20.87 15.87 6.66
CA ARG A 148 -21.55 15.30 5.48
C ARG A 148 -22.78 16.14 5.14
N PRO A 149 -22.67 17.12 4.22
CA PRO A 149 -23.82 17.90 3.80
C PRO A 149 -24.86 17.02 3.09
N LEU A 150 -26.11 17.46 3.10
CA LEU A 150 -27.17 16.83 2.33
C LEU A 150 -26.94 17.10 0.84
N VAL A 151 -26.84 16.05 0.02
CA VAL A 151 -26.74 16.19 -1.43
C VAL A 151 -28.15 16.26 -2.02
N VAL A 152 -28.48 17.37 -2.66
CA VAL A 152 -29.80 17.60 -3.25
C VAL A 152 -29.62 18.02 -4.73
N PRO A 153 -29.56 17.04 -5.67
CA PRO A 153 -29.34 17.33 -7.07
C PRO A 153 -30.33 18.33 -7.67
N VAL A 154 -29.81 19.22 -8.51
CA VAL A 154 -30.58 20.23 -9.24
C VAL A 154 -31.01 19.66 -10.58
N LEU A 155 -32.32 19.71 -10.85
CA LEU A 155 -32.93 19.33 -12.12
C LEU A 155 -33.26 20.58 -12.93
N GLN A 156 -32.55 20.73 -14.05
CA GLN A 156 -32.69 21.86 -14.96
C GLN A 156 -33.45 21.49 -16.22
N ASN A 157 -34.24 22.42 -16.77
CA ASN A 157 -34.80 22.30 -18.13
C ASN A 157 -33.87 22.88 -19.21
N ALA A 158 -32.57 22.79 -18.98
CA ALA A 158 -31.53 23.11 -19.94
C ALA A 158 -30.76 21.85 -20.35
N LEU A 159 -30.46 21.73 -21.64
CA LEU A 159 -29.57 20.70 -22.19
C LEU A 159 -28.45 21.41 -22.95
N ASN A 160 -27.19 21.10 -22.63
CA ASN A 160 -26.01 21.77 -23.21
C ASN A 160 -26.08 23.31 -23.13
N GLY A 161 -26.52 23.85 -21.98
CA GLY A 161 -26.59 25.31 -21.74
C GLY A 161 -27.77 26.03 -22.41
N SER A 162 -28.63 25.32 -23.15
CA SER A 162 -29.80 25.91 -23.80
C SER A 162 -31.09 25.59 -23.04
N TRP A 163 -31.76 26.62 -22.51
CA TRP A 163 -33.07 26.50 -21.85
C TRP A 163 -34.16 26.07 -22.84
N ASN A 164 -35.06 25.18 -22.40
CA ASN A 164 -36.19 24.72 -23.20
C ASN A 164 -37.50 24.79 -22.40
N GLY A 165 -37.98 26.01 -22.19
CA GLY A 165 -39.23 26.26 -21.47
C GLY A 165 -40.47 25.66 -22.14
N ALA A 166 -40.51 25.61 -23.47
CA ALA A 166 -41.64 25.06 -24.21
C ALA A 166 -41.80 23.55 -24.00
N ALA A 167 -40.71 22.78 -24.08
CA ALA A 167 -40.73 21.34 -23.82
C ALA A 167 -41.07 21.05 -22.35
N ALA A 168 -40.48 21.80 -21.41
CA ALA A 168 -40.82 21.69 -19.99
C ALA A 168 -42.31 21.99 -19.74
N GLY A 169 -42.86 23.04 -20.35
CA GLY A 169 -44.29 23.38 -20.26
C GLY A 169 -45.22 22.27 -20.79
N LEU A 170 -44.83 21.57 -21.86
CA LEU A 170 -45.57 20.42 -22.38
C LEU A 170 -45.51 19.20 -21.45
N LEU A 171 -44.36 18.96 -20.81
CA LEU A 171 -44.22 17.93 -19.77
C LEU A 171 -45.12 18.25 -18.58
N LEU A 172 -45.05 19.48 -18.07
CA LEU A 172 -45.77 19.92 -16.87
C LEU A 172 -47.28 19.77 -17.03
N LYS A 173 -47.84 19.94 -18.24
CA LYS A 173 -49.27 19.79 -18.50
C LYS A 173 -49.78 18.35 -18.45
N SER A 174 -48.92 17.35 -18.67
CA SER A 174 -49.33 15.93 -18.69
C SER A 174 -49.15 15.26 -17.32
N PRO A 175 -50.24 14.81 -16.65
CA PRO A 175 -50.13 14.07 -15.40
C PRO A 175 -49.27 12.82 -15.52
N GLN A 176 -49.40 12.10 -16.64
CA GLN A 176 -48.64 10.87 -16.89
C GLN A 176 -47.13 11.16 -16.96
N ARG A 177 -46.72 12.22 -17.67
CA ARG A 177 -45.29 12.59 -17.78
C ARG A 177 -44.73 13.11 -16.45
N ARG A 178 -45.51 13.88 -15.68
CA ARG A 178 -45.11 14.31 -14.33
C ARG A 178 -44.85 13.11 -13.42
N HIS A 179 -45.77 12.15 -13.39
CA HIS A 179 -45.60 10.93 -12.58
C HIS A 179 -44.40 10.09 -13.04
N GLN A 180 -44.15 10.00 -14.35
CA GLN A 180 -42.97 9.32 -14.89
C GLN A 180 -41.66 9.99 -14.49
N LEU A 181 -41.63 11.33 -14.51
CA LEU A 181 -40.47 12.10 -14.05
C LEU A 181 -40.22 11.87 -12.56
N VAL A 182 -41.26 11.95 -11.72
CA VAL A 182 -41.16 11.69 -10.26
C VAL A 182 -40.64 10.28 -9.99
N ALA A 183 -41.18 9.25 -10.66
CA ALA A 183 -40.70 7.88 -10.51
C ALA A 183 -39.24 7.70 -10.96
N SER A 184 -38.83 8.40 -12.02
CA SER A 184 -37.44 8.38 -12.50
C SER A 184 -36.48 9.03 -11.50
N LEU A 185 -36.91 10.12 -10.85
CA LEU A 185 -36.16 10.77 -9.77
C LEU A 185 -36.04 9.84 -8.56
N GLU A 186 -37.11 9.17 -8.13
CA GLU A 186 -37.05 8.21 -7.01
C GLU A 186 -36.06 7.08 -7.28
N ALA A 187 -36.12 6.46 -8.46
CA ALA A 187 -35.21 5.38 -8.84
C ALA A 187 -33.75 5.83 -8.87
N MET A 188 -33.50 7.08 -9.27
CA MET A 188 -32.16 7.67 -9.27
C MET A 188 -31.66 7.91 -7.84
N LEU A 189 -32.49 8.53 -6.99
CA LEU A 189 -32.13 8.81 -5.60
C LEU A 189 -31.93 7.52 -4.78
N ASP A 190 -32.66 6.44 -5.09
CA ASP A 190 -32.44 5.10 -4.49
C ASP A 190 -31.06 4.54 -4.84
N LYS A 191 -30.60 4.82 -6.07
CA LYS A 191 -29.30 4.37 -6.56
C LYS A 191 -28.14 5.19 -6.00
N THR A 192 -28.31 6.51 -5.86
CA THR A 192 -27.22 7.41 -5.42
C THR A 192 -27.17 7.61 -3.91
N GLY A 193 -28.30 7.42 -3.21
CA GLY A 193 -28.43 7.75 -1.79
C GLY A 193 -28.59 9.25 -1.52
N ASP A 194 -28.93 10.04 -2.54
CA ASP A 194 -29.11 11.50 -2.41
C ASP A 194 -30.41 11.86 -1.68
N GLY A 195 -30.40 13.04 -1.06
CA GLY A 195 -31.38 13.47 -0.07
C GLY A 195 -32.65 14.12 -0.61
N GLY A 196 -32.75 14.39 -1.92
CA GLY A 196 -33.90 15.10 -2.48
C GLY A 196 -33.67 15.63 -3.89
N VAL A 197 -34.48 16.60 -4.33
CA VAL A 197 -34.33 17.28 -5.63
C VAL A 197 -34.60 18.78 -5.51
N ILE A 198 -33.88 19.58 -6.27
CA ILE A 198 -34.18 21.00 -6.50
C ILE A 198 -34.67 21.16 -7.94
N TYR A 199 -35.90 21.65 -8.12
CA TYR A 199 -36.40 22.03 -9.44
C TYR A 199 -35.91 23.41 -9.81
N ASP A 200 -35.14 23.49 -10.90
CA ASP A 200 -34.58 24.73 -11.45
C ASP A 200 -35.05 24.90 -12.89
N PHE A 201 -36.32 25.26 -13.02
CA PHE A 201 -36.98 25.41 -14.31
C PHE A 201 -37.12 26.87 -14.70
N GLU A 202 -36.38 27.29 -15.72
CA GLU A 202 -36.36 28.66 -16.22
C GLU A 202 -37.05 28.77 -17.59
N ASP A 203 -37.29 30.00 -18.04
CA ASP A 203 -37.97 30.32 -19.32
C ASP A 203 -39.35 29.64 -19.49
N LEU A 204 -40.04 29.34 -18.38
CA LEU A 204 -41.33 28.65 -18.45
C LEU A 204 -42.46 29.55 -19.02
N PRO A 205 -43.35 29.00 -19.87
CA PRO A 205 -44.58 29.69 -20.25
C PRO A 205 -45.40 30.05 -19.01
N LYS A 206 -45.90 31.30 -18.93
CA LYS A 206 -46.67 31.79 -17.76
C LYS A 206 -47.86 30.91 -17.37
N ASN A 207 -48.50 30.26 -18.35
CA ASN A 207 -49.62 29.35 -18.11
C ASN A 207 -49.20 27.98 -17.53
N SER A 208 -47.91 27.67 -17.43
CA SER A 208 -47.36 26.44 -16.87
C SER A 208 -46.90 26.57 -15.42
N LEU A 209 -46.91 27.78 -14.83
CA LEU A 209 -46.46 28.00 -13.44
C LEU A 209 -47.35 27.28 -12.41
N GLU A 210 -48.67 27.21 -12.64
CA GLU A 210 -49.58 26.41 -11.80
C GLU A 210 -49.36 24.89 -11.98
N ASP A 211 -48.89 24.46 -13.15
CA ASP A 211 -48.54 23.07 -13.39
C ASP A 211 -47.22 22.70 -12.69
N LEU A 212 -46.26 23.64 -12.59
CA LEU A 212 -45.05 23.48 -11.79
C LEU A 212 -45.38 23.31 -10.30
N VAL A 213 -46.28 24.13 -9.75
CA VAL A 213 -46.76 23.97 -8.35
C VAL A 213 -47.31 22.56 -8.12
N ARG A 214 -48.07 22.02 -9.08
CA ARG A 214 -48.60 20.64 -9.01
C ARG A 214 -47.49 19.59 -9.06
N LEU A 215 -46.51 19.72 -9.95
CA LEU A 215 -45.36 18.81 -9.98
C LEU A 215 -44.61 18.79 -8.65
N VAL A 216 -44.33 19.96 -8.09
CA VAL A 216 -43.59 20.09 -6.82
C VAL A 216 -44.37 19.43 -5.67
N ASP A 217 -45.69 19.65 -5.58
CA ASP A 217 -46.52 19.03 -4.55
C ASP A 217 -46.63 17.50 -4.72
N GLU A 218 -46.82 17.03 -5.97
CA GLU A 218 -46.80 15.60 -6.32
C GLU A 218 -45.46 14.95 -5.93
N THR A 219 -44.33 15.63 -6.20
CA THR A 219 -42.99 15.15 -5.83
C THR A 219 -42.84 15.07 -4.31
N ARG A 220 -43.25 16.12 -3.58
CA ARG A 220 -43.15 16.17 -2.12
C ARG A 220 -43.97 15.07 -1.47
N ILE A 221 -45.17 14.78 -1.98
CA ILE A 221 -46.02 13.68 -1.50
C ILE A 221 -45.33 12.32 -1.74
N SER A 222 -44.74 12.11 -2.91
CA SER A 222 -44.01 10.87 -3.23
C SER A 222 -42.76 10.68 -2.37
N PHE A 223 -42.05 11.78 -2.08
CA PHE A 223 -40.78 11.79 -1.34
C PHE A 223 -40.95 11.66 0.18
N ALA A 224 -42.12 12.03 0.72
CA ALA A 224 -42.39 12.06 2.16
C ALA A 224 -42.11 10.74 2.91
N PRO A 225 -42.49 9.54 2.40
CA PRO A 225 -42.19 8.26 3.07
C PRO A 225 -40.70 7.94 3.20
N HIS A 226 -39.86 8.52 2.34
CA HIS A 226 -38.41 8.30 2.32
C HIS A 226 -37.63 9.45 2.96
N HIS A 227 -38.32 10.41 3.60
CA HIS A 227 -37.72 11.60 4.22
C HIS A 227 -36.84 12.42 3.27
N ARG A 228 -37.18 12.46 1.98
CA ARG A 228 -36.47 13.23 0.95
C ARG A 228 -37.03 14.65 0.85
N VAL A 229 -36.15 15.61 0.58
CA VAL A 229 -36.52 17.03 0.46
C VAL A 229 -36.85 17.42 -0.97
N VAL A 230 -37.78 18.36 -1.15
CA VAL A 230 -38.10 18.98 -2.43
C VAL A 230 -37.95 20.48 -2.32
N ALA A 231 -37.06 21.05 -3.14
CA ALA A 231 -36.91 22.50 -3.25
C ALA A 231 -37.18 22.99 -4.68
N VAL A 232 -37.42 24.28 -4.82
CA VAL A 232 -37.67 24.91 -6.12
C VAL A 232 -36.99 26.29 -6.15
N THR A 233 -36.29 26.61 -7.24
CA THR A 233 -35.74 27.94 -7.49
C THR A 233 -36.81 28.85 -8.09
N MET A 234 -36.69 30.16 -7.84
CA MET A 234 -37.62 31.14 -8.36
C MET A 234 -36.94 32.51 -8.53
N PRO A 235 -37.10 33.19 -9.67
CA PRO A 235 -36.63 34.57 -9.84
C PRO A 235 -37.39 35.55 -8.94
N VAL A 236 -36.72 36.57 -8.41
CA VAL A 236 -37.35 37.59 -7.54
C VAL A 236 -37.96 38.77 -8.28
N ASP A 237 -37.67 38.93 -9.57
CA ASP A 237 -38.14 40.05 -10.41
C ASP A 237 -39.12 39.64 -11.50
N ASP A 238 -39.91 38.58 -11.25
CA ASP A 238 -41.06 38.23 -12.08
C ASP A 238 -42.31 38.00 -11.22
N PRO A 239 -43.26 38.96 -11.20
CA PRO A 239 -44.47 38.87 -10.38
C PRO A 239 -45.46 37.79 -10.87
N SER A 240 -45.23 37.17 -12.02
CA SER A 240 -46.07 36.07 -12.49
C SER A 240 -45.86 34.77 -11.72
N TRP A 241 -44.75 34.64 -10.99
CA TRP A 241 -44.44 33.46 -10.19
C TRP A 241 -45.25 33.38 -8.89
N PRO A 242 -45.91 32.25 -8.60
CA PRO A 242 -46.79 32.13 -7.44
C PRO A 242 -46.02 31.75 -6.16
N ALA A 243 -45.16 32.64 -5.66
CA ALA A 243 -44.25 32.42 -4.52
C ALA A 243 -44.93 31.75 -3.31
N ALA A 244 -46.08 32.26 -2.86
CA ALA A 244 -46.81 31.71 -1.72
C ALA A 244 -47.37 30.29 -1.97
N LYS A 245 -47.68 29.94 -3.22
CA LYS A 245 -48.13 28.57 -3.57
C LYS A 245 -46.94 27.61 -3.63
N LEU A 246 -45.83 28.02 -4.25
CA LEU A 246 -44.60 27.24 -4.30
C LEU A 246 -44.05 26.96 -2.89
N ALA A 247 -44.02 27.96 -2.01
CA ALA A 247 -43.60 27.81 -0.62
C ALA A 247 -44.46 26.83 0.20
N ARG A 248 -45.74 26.61 -0.20
CA ARG A 248 -46.61 25.59 0.40
C ARG A 248 -46.37 24.20 -0.19
N ALA A 249 -46.06 24.13 -1.49
CA ALA A 249 -45.84 22.87 -2.20
C ALA A 249 -44.45 22.28 -1.94
N ALA A 250 -43.43 23.10 -1.73
CA ALA A 250 -42.03 22.70 -1.50
C ALA A 250 -41.63 22.65 -0.01
N ASP A 251 -40.55 21.92 0.29
CA ASP A 251 -39.87 21.99 1.58
C ASP A 251 -39.11 23.29 1.76
N GLN A 252 -38.43 23.76 0.70
CA GLN A 252 -37.74 25.05 0.64
C GLN A 252 -38.01 25.75 -0.70
N LEU A 253 -38.21 27.07 -0.66
CA LEU A 253 -38.28 27.96 -1.82
C LEU A 253 -36.98 28.77 -1.89
N ILE A 254 -36.22 28.59 -2.96
CA ILE A 254 -34.93 29.26 -3.18
C ILE A 254 -35.16 30.47 -4.08
N LEU A 255 -34.99 31.66 -3.52
CA LEU A 255 -35.20 32.93 -4.23
C LEU A 255 -33.89 33.38 -4.87
N MET A 256 -33.83 33.44 -6.20
CA MET A 256 -32.67 33.89 -6.97
C MET A 256 -32.61 35.41 -6.93
N ALA A 257 -31.92 35.97 -5.94
CA ALA A 257 -31.87 37.40 -5.65
C ALA A 257 -30.64 38.06 -6.28
N TYR A 258 -30.48 37.83 -7.58
CA TYR A 258 -29.43 38.36 -8.45
C TYR A 258 -30.00 38.48 -9.88
N ASP A 259 -29.17 38.92 -10.84
CA ASP A 259 -29.56 39.17 -12.23
C ASP A 259 -30.60 40.30 -12.42
N GLU A 260 -30.48 41.40 -11.66
CA GLU A 260 -31.12 42.69 -12.00
C GLU A 260 -30.71 43.12 -13.42
N HIS A 261 -29.44 42.89 -13.74
CA HIS A 261 -28.84 42.97 -15.07
C HIS A 261 -28.15 41.63 -15.39
N TRP A 262 -28.38 41.07 -16.58
CA TRP A 262 -27.97 39.72 -16.99
C TRP A 262 -27.50 39.68 -18.46
N GLN A 263 -27.04 38.52 -18.96
CA GLN A 263 -26.36 38.42 -20.27
C GLN A 263 -27.15 38.97 -21.47
N GLY A 264 -28.48 38.83 -21.46
CA GLY A 264 -29.36 39.36 -22.52
C GLY A 264 -29.94 40.75 -22.24
N GLY A 265 -29.55 41.38 -21.12
CA GLY A 265 -29.96 42.72 -20.71
C GLY A 265 -28.92 43.80 -21.02
N GLN A 266 -29.18 45.03 -20.59
CA GLN A 266 -28.21 46.13 -20.65
C GLN A 266 -27.21 46.04 -19.50
N ALA A 267 -25.98 46.52 -19.71
CA ALA A 267 -24.96 46.58 -18.67
C ALA A 267 -25.41 47.39 -17.45
N GLY A 268 -25.15 46.86 -16.25
CA GLY A 268 -25.50 47.51 -14.99
C GLY A 268 -25.24 46.63 -13.76
N PRO A 269 -25.55 47.13 -12.56
CA PRO A 269 -25.31 46.41 -11.31
C PRO A 269 -26.11 45.09 -11.25
N ILE A 270 -25.46 43.97 -10.96
CA ILE A 270 -26.10 42.65 -11.03
C ILE A 270 -27.16 42.46 -9.92
N ALA A 271 -27.00 43.12 -8.78
CA ALA A 271 -27.95 43.05 -7.67
C ALA A 271 -27.80 44.27 -6.75
N SER A 272 -28.34 45.42 -7.18
CA SER A 272 -28.21 46.65 -6.40
C SER A 272 -28.91 46.56 -5.05
N ASP A 273 -28.33 47.15 -4.02
CA ASP A 273 -28.81 47.15 -2.63
C ASP A 273 -30.30 47.53 -2.52
N SER A 274 -30.74 48.55 -3.27
CA SER A 274 -32.15 48.97 -3.29
C SER A 274 -33.07 47.98 -3.99
N TRP A 275 -32.63 47.42 -5.12
CA TRP A 275 -33.40 46.41 -5.84
C TRP A 275 -33.51 45.14 -5.00
N PHE A 276 -32.39 44.63 -4.49
CA PHE A 276 -32.32 43.43 -3.65
C PHE A 276 -33.26 43.52 -2.45
N ALA A 277 -33.14 44.58 -1.65
CA ALA A 277 -33.96 44.74 -0.45
C ALA A 277 -35.45 44.86 -0.79
N SER A 278 -35.81 45.58 -1.86
CA SER A 278 -37.20 45.77 -2.25
C SER A 278 -37.83 44.50 -2.84
N ARG A 279 -37.11 43.79 -3.72
CA ARG A 279 -37.59 42.57 -4.37
C ARG A 279 -37.69 41.39 -3.42
N VAL A 280 -36.71 41.20 -2.54
CA VAL A 280 -36.80 40.17 -1.50
C VAL A 280 -37.99 40.48 -0.58
N ALA A 281 -38.12 41.71 -0.09
CA ALA A 281 -39.23 42.07 0.79
C ALA A 281 -40.62 41.91 0.12
N SER A 282 -40.76 42.29 -1.16
CA SER A 282 -42.02 42.11 -1.89
C SER A 282 -42.35 40.65 -2.15
N THR A 283 -41.35 39.83 -2.49
CA THR A 283 -41.52 38.41 -2.80
C THR A 283 -41.86 37.59 -1.56
N MET A 284 -41.39 38.03 -0.38
CA MET A 284 -41.69 37.40 0.90
C MET A 284 -43.14 37.61 1.38
N LEU A 285 -43.93 38.47 0.72
CA LEU A 285 -45.35 38.66 1.07
C LEU A 285 -46.14 37.35 0.90
N GLY A 286 -46.51 36.73 2.02
CA GLY A 286 -47.24 35.45 2.04
C GLY A 286 -46.36 34.19 1.99
N VAL A 287 -45.03 34.34 2.08
CA VAL A 287 -44.06 33.24 2.19
C VAL A 287 -43.57 33.15 3.65
N PRO A 288 -43.67 31.98 4.31
CA PRO A 288 -43.10 31.81 5.65
C PRO A 288 -41.56 31.94 5.63
N ALA A 289 -40.99 32.72 6.56
CA ALA A 289 -39.53 32.94 6.62
C ALA A 289 -38.72 31.63 6.73
N GLY A 290 -39.21 30.63 7.46
CA GLY A 290 -38.55 29.32 7.59
C GLY A 290 -38.62 28.42 6.33
N LYS A 291 -39.36 28.84 5.30
CA LYS A 291 -39.47 28.15 4.00
C LYS A 291 -38.62 28.82 2.91
N ALA A 292 -38.05 29.99 3.18
CA ALA A 292 -37.33 30.78 2.19
C ALA A 292 -35.82 30.65 2.38
N VAL A 293 -35.11 30.42 1.28
CA VAL A 293 -33.66 30.48 1.19
C VAL A 293 -33.32 31.52 0.14
N ILE A 294 -32.46 32.50 0.46
CA ILE A 294 -32.11 33.56 -0.48
C ILE A 294 -30.80 33.21 -1.17
N ALA A 295 -30.84 32.94 -2.47
CA ALA A 295 -29.64 32.71 -3.26
C ALA A 295 -28.95 34.04 -3.58
N LEU A 296 -27.68 34.13 -3.22
CA LEU A 296 -26.80 35.28 -3.44
C LEU A 296 -25.84 34.94 -4.57
N GLY A 297 -25.72 35.86 -5.53
CA GLY A 297 -24.76 35.76 -6.61
C GLY A 297 -23.38 36.19 -6.14
N ASN A 298 -22.35 35.47 -6.55
CA ASN A 298 -20.96 35.87 -6.36
C ASN A 298 -20.16 35.56 -7.64
N TYR A 299 -20.28 36.46 -8.61
CA TYR A 299 -19.79 36.37 -9.98
C TYR A 299 -19.90 37.77 -10.64
N GLY A 300 -19.48 37.89 -11.89
CA GLY A 300 -19.62 39.09 -12.71
C GLY A 300 -20.10 38.81 -14.13
N TYR A 301 -20.33 39.89 -14.87
CA TYR A 301 -20.59 39.88 -16.31
C TYR A 301 -19.70 40.91 -17.01
N ASP A 302 -19.21 40.57 -18.19
CA ASP A 302 -18.54 41.49 -19.11
C ASP A 302 -19.41 41.74 -20.33
N TRP A 303 -19.95 42.95 -20.46
CA TRP A 303 -20.73 43.36 -21.64
C TRP A 303 -19.83 43.98 -22.70
N HIS A 304 -19.85 43.39 -23.90
CA HIS A 304 -19.14 43.88 -25.08
C HIS A 304 -19.89 43.47 -26.37
N ASP A 305 -19.74 44.26 -27.43
CA ASP A 305 -20.29 43.97 -28.77
C ASP A 305 -21.76 43.50 -28.82
N GLY A 306 -22.60 44.00 -27.91
CA GLY A 306 -24.03 43.69 -27.84
C GLY A 306 -24.39 42.34 -27.21
N HIS A 307 -23.44 41.65 -26.57
CA HIS A 307 -23.65 40.45 -25.75
C HIS A 307 -22.91 40.58 -24.41
N ALA A 308 -23.02 39.58 -23.54
CA ALA A 308 -22.28 39.57 -22.28
C ALA A 308 -21.79 38.17 -21.91
N ASP A 309 -20.55 38.10 -21.43
CA ASP A 309 -19.93 36.88 -20.91
C ASP A 309 -20.04 36.81 -19.39
N SER A 310 -20.29 35.62 -18.85
CA SER A 310 -20.30 35.39 -17.41
C SER A 310 -18.88 35.15 -16.92
N LEU A 311 -18.50 35.88 -15.87
CA LEU A 311 -17.18 35.80 -15.24
C LEU A 311 -17.31 35.34 -13.79
N THR A 312 -16.34 34.57 -13.32
CA THR A 312 -16.04 34.44 -11.89
C THR A 312 -15.49 35.76 -11.34
N VAL A 313 -15.50 35.93 -10.02
CA VAL A 313 -14.87 37.11 -9.41
C VAL A 313 -13.36 37.13 -9.67
N GLU A 314 -12.70 35.97 -9.70
CA GLU A 314 -11.26 35.88 -10.03
C GLU A 314 -10.97 36.29 -11.49
N GLU A 315 -11.81 35.91 -12.46
CA GLU A 315 -11.67 36.37 -13.86
C GLU A 315 -11.89 37.87 -14.00
N ALA A 316 -12.85 38.45 -13.27
CA ALA A 316 -13.03 39.90 -13.24
C ALA A 316 -11.82 40.62 -12.62
N TRP A 317 -11.17 40.06 -11.60
CA TRP A 317 -9.92 40.59 -11.08
C TRP A 317 -8.77 40.52 -12.10
N LEU A 318 -8.68 39.43 -12.86
CA LEU A 318 -7.69 39.25 -13.91
C LEU A 318 -7.89 40.25 -15.04
N ALA A 319 -9.12 40.38 -15.56
CA ALA A 319 -9.45 41.39 -16.57
C ALA A 319 -9.13 42.81 -16.12
N ALA A 320 -9.38 43.14 -14.83
CA ALA A 320 -8.98 44.42 -14.26
C ALA A 320 -7.45 44.58 -14.19
N HIS A 321 -6.73 43.52 -13.84
CA HIS A 321 -5.27 43.50 -13.79
C HIS A 321 -4.65 43.75 -15.17
N ASP A 322 -5.07 42.99 -16.18
CA ASP A 322 -4.49 42.98 -17.52
C ASP A 322 -4.79 44.27 -18.27
N SER A 323 -6.00 44.82 -18.08
CA SER A 323 -6.38 46.13 -18.62
C SER A 323 -5.75 47.32 -17.89
N GLY A 324 -5.07 47.09 -16.76
CA GLY A 324 -4.52 48.14 -15.90
C GLY A 324 -5.59 49.03 -15.25
N THR A 325 -6.83 48.53 -15.15
CA THR A 325 -7.95 49.21 -14.51
C THR A 325 -8.09 48.78 -13.04
N LYS A 326 -9.10 49.32 -12.35
CA LYS A 326 -9.38 48.95 -10.95
C LYS A 326 -10.88 48.84 -10.74
N PRO A 327 -11.37 47.75 -10.12
CA PRO A 327 -12.77 47.67 -9.71
C PRO A 327 -13.13 48.83 -8.78
N MET A 328 -14.21 49.53 -9.10
CA MET A 328 -14.68 50.68 -8.32
C MET A 328 -16.01 50.35 -7.63
N PHE A 329 -16.07 50.60 -6.33
CA PHE A 329 -17.28 50.38 -5.54
C PHE A 329 -18.29 51.50 -5.81
N ASP A 330 -19.39 51.17 -6.47
CA ASP A 330 -20.48 52.11 -6.68
C ASP A 330 -21.34 52.19 -5.42
N ARG A 331 -21.26 53.33 -4.75
CA ARG A 331 -21.94 53.59 -3.49
C ARG A 331 -23.46 53.58 -3.57
N ALA A 332 -24.04 53.79 -4.75
CA ALA A 332 -25.48 53.83 -4.95
C ALA A 332 -26.08 52.42 -5.05
N SER A 333 -25.39 51.52 -5.77
CA SER A 333 -25.80 50.13 -5.94
C SER A 333 -25.22 49.18 -4.90
N GLY A 334 -24.06 49.47 -4.30
CA GLY A 334 -23.36 48.52 -3.43
C GLY A 334 -22.62 47.41 -4.19
N ASN A 335 -22.50 47.53 -5.52
CA ASN A 335 -21.76 46.60 -6.38
C ASN A 335 -20.46 47.21 -6.91
N LEU A 336 -19.57 46.36 -7.42
CA LEU A 336 -18.33 46.79 -8.08
C LEU A 336 -18.53 46.83 -9.59
N GLY A 337 -17.89 47.81 -10.25
CA GLY A 337 -17.81 47.84 -11.70
C GLY A 337 -16.57 48.57 -12.21
N PHE A 338 -16.20 48.30 -13.46
CA PHE A 338 -15.14 48.97 -14.20
C PHE A 338 -15.33 48.77 -15.71
N SER A 339 -14.60 49.55 -16.51
CA SER A 339 -14.68 49.46 -17.97
C SER A 339 -13.29 49.57 -18.57
N TYR A 340 -13.06 48.87 -19.69
CA TYR A 340 -11.81 48.93 -20.45
C TYR A 340 -12.08 48.85 -21.96
N LEU A 341 -11.01 49.03 -22.75
CA LEU A 341 -11.05 48.85 -24.20
C LEU A 341 -10.16 47.66 -24.55
N ASP A 342 -10.66 46.74 -25.35
CA ASP A 342 -9.91 45.64 -25.92
C ASP A 342 -10.14 45.58 -27.43
N ASP A 343 -9.06 45.57 -28.21
CA ASP A 343 -9.07 45.64 -29.69
C ASP A 343 -10.06 46.65 -30.35
N GLY A 344 -10.37 47.73 -29.62
CA GLY A 344 -11.29 48.79 -30.06
C GLY A 344 -12.76 48.59 -29.68
N ALA A 345 -13.12 47.44 -29.10
CA ALA A 345 -14.40 47.19 -28.45
C ALA A 345 -14.38 47.69 -27.00
N ARG A 346 -15.53 48.16 -26.50
CA ARG A 346 -15.68 48.59 -25.10
C ARG A 346 -16.29 47.46 -24.29
N HIS A 347 -15.62 47.16 -23.18
CA HIS A 347 -16.02 46.18 -22.19
C HIS A 347 -16.50 46.91 -20.92
N ASP A 348 -17.68 46.56 -20.43
CA ASP A 348 -18.26 47.08 -19.20
C ASP A 348 -18.51 45.91 -18.24
N ILE A 349 -17.72 45.84 -17.16
CA ILE A 349 -17.80 44.76 -16.17
C ILE A 349 -18.52 45.23 -14.91
N TRP A 350 -19.46 44.43 -14.42
CA TRP A 350 -20.04 44.52 -13.08
C TRP A 350 -19.89 43.18 -12.34
N MET A 351 -19.68 43.22 -11.03
CA MET A 351 -19.51 42.00 -10.22
C MET A 351 -20.07 42.11 -8.81
N LEU A 352 -20.40 40.94 -8.24
CA LEU A 352 -20.86 40.73 -6.87
C LEU A 352 -19.75 40.04 -6.07
N ASP A 353 -19.20 40.73 -5.07
CA ASP A 353 -18.09 40.21 -4.26
C ASP A 353 -18.47 40.01 -2.79
N ALA A 354 -17.50 39.78 -1.90
CA ALA A 354 -17.80 39.55 -0.49
C ALA A 354 -18.35 40.79 0.24
N ALA A 355 -18.02 42.01 -0.20
CA ALA A 355 -18.54 43.24 0.39
C ALA A 355 -20.03 43.41 0.06
N THR A 356 -20.41 43.17 -1.21
CA THR A 356 -21.81 43.10 -1.62
C THR A 356 -22.56 42.02 -0.84
N SER A 357 -22.00 40.81 -0.75
CA SER A 357 -22.64 39.69 -0.06
C SER A 357 -22.87 39.99 1.42
N TRP A 358 -21.92 40.65 2.08
CA TRP A 358 -22.07 41.10 3.47
C TRP A 358 -23.24 42.09 3.61
N ASN A 359 -23.33 43.10 2.75
CA ASN A 359 -24.44 44.06 2.78
C ASN A 359 -25.79 43.36 2.61
N GLN A 360 -25.90 42.45 1.63
CA GLN A 360 -27.10 41.66 1.39
C GLN A 360 -27.48 40.81 2.62
N MET A 361 -26.53 40.08 3.21
CA MET A 361 -26.76 39.30 4.45
C MET A 361 -27.26 40.18 5.62
N GLN A 362 -26.68 41.38 5.79
CA GLN A 362 -27.13 42.32 6.81
C GLN A 362 -28.55 42.83 6.56
N MET A 363 -28.96 42.98 5.30
CA MET A 363 -30.35 43.31 4.94
C MET A 363 -31.29 42.14 5.23
N LEU A 364 -30.88 40.90 4.95
CA LEU A 364 -31.66 39.70 5.27
C LEU A 364 -31.92 39.55 6.77
N SER A 365 -30.92 39.83 7.62
CA SER A 365 -31.11 39.88 9.08
C SER A 365 -32.22 40.84 9.50
N ARG A 366 -32.36 42.00 8.83
CA ARG A 366 -33.42 42.96 9.13
C ARG A 366 -34.81 42.47 8.70
N LEU A 367 -34.87 41.57 7.73
CA LEU A 367 -36.09 40.91 7.28
C LEU A 367 -36.40 39.62 8.06
N GLY A 368 -35.57 39.23 9.04
CA GLY A 368 -35.71 37.99 9.80
C GLY A 368 -35.41 36.74 8.96
N LEU A 369 -34.61 36.87 7.90
CA LEU A 369 -34.20 35.80 7.02
C LEU A 369 -32.75 35.40 7.33
N HIS A 370 -32.54 34.12 7.58
CA HIS A 370 -31.24 33.58 8.00
C HIS A 370 -30.72 32.44 7.12
N SER A 371 -31.53 31.92 6.19
CA SER A 371 -31.13 30.88 5.25
C SER A 371 -30.68 31.51 3.92
N VAL A 372 -29.50 31.11 3.44
CA VAL A 372 -28.90 31.63 2.20
C VAL A 372 -28.39 30.50 1.32
N ALA A 373 -28.32 30.76 0.02
CA ALA A 373 -27.64 29.91 -0.94
C ALA A 373 -26.54 30.68 -1.69
N LEU A 374 -25.45 30.01 -2.07
CA LEU A 374 -24.41 30.58 -2.93
C LEU A 374 -24.61 30.09 -4.37
N TRP A 375 -24.77 31.03 -5.31
CA TRP A 375 -24.64 30.78 -6.75
C TRP A 375 -23.33 31.45 -7.24
N ARG A 376 -22.25 30.69 -7.47
CA ARG A 376 -22.07 29.24 -7.32
C ARG A 376 -20.68 28.90 -6.77
N LEU A 377 -20.46 27.65 -6.34
CA LEU A 377 -19.14 27.20 -5.88
C LEU A 377 -18.08 27.29 -7.00
N GLY A 378 -16.96 27.93 -6.68
CA GLY A 378 -15.84 28.15 -7.57
C GLY A 378 -15.88 29.49 -8.31
N SER A 379 -16.95 30.28 -8.18
CA SER A 379 -17.01 31.64 -8.77
C SER A 379 -16.78 32.74 -7.75
N GLU A 380 -16.85 32.41 -6.46
CA GLU A 380 -16.95 33.38 -5.38
C GLU A 380 -15.63 34.05 -4.99
N ASP A 381 -15.72 35.30 -4.52
CA ASP A 381 -14.74 35.92 -3.65
C ASP A 381 -14.57 35.06 -2.39
N PRO A 382 -13.36 34.60 -2.03
CA PRO A 382 -13.12 33.80 -0.82
C PRO A 382 -13.61 34.47 0.47
N GLY A 383 -13.70 35.81 0.48
CA GLY A 383 -14.29 36.59 1.57
C GLY A 383 -15.77 36.32 1.80
N PHE A 384 -16.52 35.75 0.84
CA PHE A 384 -17.92 35.33 1.00
C PHE A 384 -18.10 34.44 2.23
N TRP A 385 -17.21 33.45 2.39
CA TRP A 385 -17.27 32.51 3.51
C TRP A 385 -16.94 33.19 4.85
N SER A 386 -16.02 34.15 4.85
CA SER A 386 -15.73 35.00 6.02
C SER A 386 -16.92 35.89 6.41
N SER A 387 -17.62 36.45 5.42
CA SER A 387 -18.87 37.20 5.59
C SER A 387 -19.97 36.32 6.15
N LEU A 388 -20.19 35.13 5.57
CA LEU A 388 -21.18 34.15 6.01
C LEU A 388 -20.92 33.73 7.47
N LYS A 389 -19.68 33.36 7.80
CA LYS A 389 -19.30 32.95 9.16
C LYS A 389 -19.54 34.05 10.18
N SER A 390 -19.12 35.28 9.89
CA SER A 390 -19.34 36.44 10.77
C SER A 390 -20.82 36.74 10.93
N TRP A 391 -21.60 36.65 9.85
CA TRP A 391 -23.04 36.86 9.86
C TRP A 391 -23.77 35.82 10.73
N ARG A 392 -23.41 34.54 10.58
CA ARG A 392 -23.98 33.43 11.37
C ARG A 392 -23.67 33.52 12.86
N ASN A 393 -22.50 34.05 13.22
CA ASN A 393 -22.10 34.23 14.62
C ASN A 393 -22.81 35.41 15.31
N GLY A 394 -23.48 36.29 14.58
CA GLY A 394 -24.28 37.39 15.12
C GLY A 394 -23.50 38.54 15.77
N HIS A 395 -22.16 38.46 15.83
CA HIS A 395 -21.28 39.46 16.44
C HIS A 395 -20.03 39.72 15.57
N GLY A 396 -19.73 41.01 15.34
CA GLY A 396 -18.52 41.45 14.64
C GLY A 396 -18.73 41.82 13.16
N THR A 397 -17.71 42.46 12.57
CA THR A 397 -17.58 42.71 11.13
C THR A 397 -16.62 41.68 10.53
N PRO A 398 -16.81 41.22 9.28
CA PRO A 398 -15.90 40.27 8.67
C PRO A 398 -14.54 40.92 8.42
N ASP A 399 -13.47 40.14 8.57
CA ASP A 399 -12.16 40.53 8.03
C ASP A 399 -12.12 40.18 6.55
N LEU A 400 -12.17 41.22 5.73
CA LEU A 400 -12.12 41.12 4.28
C LEU A 400 -10.81 41.70 3.72
N THR A 401 -9.83 42.01 4.57
CA THR A 401 -8.65 42.81 4.18
C THR A 401 -7.67 42.06 3.30
N ALA A 402 -7.44 40.78 3.58
CA ALA A 402 -6.58 39.90 2.79
C ALA A 402 -7.41 39.10 1.77
N ILE A 403 -6.97 39.11 0.52
CA ILE A 403 -7.60 38.34 -0.55
C ILE A 403 -6.61 37.27 -1.00
N SER A 404 -6.95 36.02 -0.76
CA SER A 404 -6.17 34.89 -1.26
C SER A 404 -6.65 34.54 -2.66
N GLN A 405 -5.76 34.56 -3.65
CA GLN A 405 -6.00 33.85 -4.91
C GLN A 405 -5.88 32.36 -4.64
N GLN A 406 -6.86 31.55 -5.03
CA GLN A 406 -6.83 30.12 -4.66
C GLN A 406 -7.13 29.15 -5.79
N THR A 407 -7.56 29.62 -6.96
CA THR A 407 -8.21 28.72 -7.93
C THR A 407 -7.80 28.93 -9.38
N ASN A 408 -7.70 30.17 -9.87
CA ASN A 408 -7.44 30.39 -11.28
C ASN A 408 -5.97 30.22 -11.69
N VAL A 409 -5.75 29.76 -12.93
CA VAL A 409 -4.47 29.70 -13.62
C VAL A 409 -4.64 30.49 -14.91
N ASP A 410 -3.82 31.51 -15.09
CA ASP A 410 -3.77 32.25 -16.35
C ASP A 410 -2.79 31.55 -17.29
N VAL A 411 -3.24 31.17 -18.47
CA VAL A 411 -2.48 30.38 -19.43
C VAL A 411 -2.19 31.23 -20.67
N GLU A 412 -0.94 31.68 -20.80
CA GLU A 412 -0.51 32.55 -21.89
C GLU A 412 0.20 31.76 -23.00
N GLY A 413 -0.13 32.02 -24.26
CA GLY A 413 0.54 31.42 -25.43
C GLY A 413 -0.03 30.06 -25.87
N GLN A 414 0.61 29.45 -26.88
CA GLN A 414 0.14 28.24 -27.55
C GLN A 414 1.17 27.10 -27.49
N GLY A 415 0.70 25.85 -27.36
CA GLY A 415 1.55 24.65 -27.32
C GLY A 415 1.47 23.88 -26.01
N GLU A 416 2.13 22.72 -25.95
CA GLU A 416 2.07 21.79 -24.81
C GLU A 416 3.30 21.83 -23.89
N ILE A 417 4.21 22.77 -24.09
CA ILE A 417 5.41 22.90 -23.26
C ILE A 417 5.20 24.05 -22.28
N LEU A 418 5.19 23.73 -21.00
CA LEU A 418 4.68 24.60 -19.94
C LEU A 418 5.81 25.19 -19.10
N ARG A 419 5.60 26.43 -18.68
CA ARG A 419 6.46 27.11 -17.71
C ARG A 419 5.61 27.99 -16.80
N VAL A 420 5.77 27.84 -15.50
CA VAL A 420 5.21 28.78 -14.53
C VAL A 420 6.02 30.08 -14.60
N SER A 421 5.45 31.12 -15.17
CA SER A 421 6.10 32.42 -15.40
C SER A 421 5.90 33.39 -14.23
N ALA A 422 4.79 33.27 -13.49
CA ALA A 422 4.55 33.99 -12.25
C ALA A 422 3.85 33.12 -11.20
N GLU A 423 4.24 33.30 -9.94
CA GLU A 423 3.57 32.72 -8.77
C GLU A 423 2.46 33.67 -8.28
N PRO A 424 1.34 33.13 -7.74
CA PRO A 424 0.21 33.93 -7.33
C PRO A 424 0.58 34.92 -6.23
N GLN A 425 0.13 36.16 -6.37
CA GLN A 425 0.25 37.17 -5.34
C GLN A 425 -1.07 37.34 -4.60
N SER A 426 -1.00 37.38 -3.27
CA SER A 426 -2.18 37.73 -2.47
C SER A 426 -2.60 39.17 -2.72
N GLY A 427 -3.90 39.36 -2.92
CA GLY A 427 -4.54 40.67 -3.02
C GLY A 427 -4.81 41.27 -1.64
N SER A 428 -5.16 42.54 -1.64
CA SER A 428 -5.68 43.20 -0.45
C SER A 428 -6.68 44.29 -0.78
N ARG A 429 -7.66 44.46 0.10
CA ARG A 429 -8.65 45.53 0.02
C ARG A 429 -8.85 46.20 1.36
N SER A 430 -9.41 47.40 1.32
CA SER A 430 -9.86 48.14 2.49
C SER A 430 -11.35 48.38 2.39
N VAL A 431 -12.07 48.05 3.46
CA VAL A 431 -13.53 48.25 3.58
C VAL A 431 -13.82 49.25 4.69
N SER A 432 -14.83 50.10 4.50
CA SER A 432 -15.28 51.08 5.49
C SER A 432 -16.78 50.97 5.72
N PHE A 433 -17.18 50.94 6.99
CA PHE A 433 -18.58 50.80 7.39
C PHE A 433 -19.27 52.16 7.53
N ALA A 434 -20.56 52.21 7.22
CA ALA A 434 -21.36 53.42 7.42
C ALA A 434 -21.46 53.75 8.94
N PRO A 435 -21.36 55.04 9.34
CA PRO A 435 -21.44 55.42 10.75
C PRO A 435 -22.71 54.91 11.43
N GLY A 436 -22.56 54.21 12.56
CA GLY A 436 -23.68 53.64 13.31
C GLY A 436 -24.37 52.44 12.62
N SER A 437 -23.77 51.90 11.56
CA SER A 437 -24.24 50.72 10.84
C SER A 437 -23.14 49.68 10.70
N THR A 438 -23.56 48.46 10.43
CA THR A 438 -22.68 47.35 10.03
C THR A 438 -22.64 47.17 8.52
N LEU A 439 -23.29 48.05 7.74
CA LEU A 439 -23.22 48.04 6.27
C LEU A 439 -21.89 48.65 5.79
N ILE A 440 -21.27 48.00 4.80
CA ILE A 440 -20.11 48.52 4.08
C ILE A 440 -20.59 49.67 3.18
N SER A 441 -19.91 50.80 3.29
CA SER A 441 -20.21 52.05 2.58
C SER A 441 -19.14 52.43 1.55
N GLN A 442 -17.98 51.77 1.60
CA GLN A 442 -16.90 51.92 0.64
C GLN A 442 -16.00 50.69 0.70
N GLU A 443 -15.52 50.30 -0.47
CA GLU A 443 -14.48 49.31 -0.68
C GLU A 443 -13.44 49.86 -1.64
N GLN A 444 -12.18 49.49 -1.41
CA GLN A 444 -11.07 49.84 -2.29
C GLN A 444 -10.08 48.68 -2.37
N TYR A 445 -9.84 48.18 -3.58
CA TYR A 445 -8.76 47.23 -3.85
C TYR A 445 -7.42 47.97 -3.81
N ASN A 446 -6.61 47.66 -2.80
CA ASN A 446 -5.25 48.17 -2.67
C ASN A 446 -4.31 47.44 -3.62
N ARG A 447 -4.54 46.14 -3.78
CA ARG A 447 -3.82 45.24 -4.69
C ARG A 447 -4.78 44.15 -5.16
N LEU A 448 -4.86 43.93 -6.47
CA LEU A 448 -5.60 42.80 -7.01
C LEU A 448 -4.79 41.51 -6.77
N PRO A 449 -5.45 40.41 -6.40
CA PRO A 449 -4.78 39.10 -6.40
C PRO A 449 -4.42 38.72 -7.85
N THR A 450 -3.33 37.96 -8.04
CA THR A 450 -2.94 37.40 -9.36
C THR A 450 -2.81 35.87 -9.32
N PRO A 451 -3.21 35.14 -10.39
CA PRO A 451 -3.14 33.68 -10.44
C PRO A 451 -1.71 33.17 -10.63
N TYR A 452 -1.54 31.85 -10.67
CA TYR A 452 -0.37 31.32 -11.37
C TYR A 452 -0.47 31.74 -12.84
N VAL A 453 0.61 32.27 -13.40
CA VAL A 453 0.72 32.48 -14.84
C VAL A 453 1.55 31.33 -15.42
N VAL A 454 0.98 30.61 -16.37
CA VAL A 454 1.59 29.49 -17.08
C VAL A 454 1.77 29.91 -18.52
N SER A 455 3.01 30.15 -18.92
CA SER A 455 3.32 30.39 -20.32
C SER A 455 3.49 29.05 -21.05
N ARG A 456 2.86 28.93 -22.21
CA ARG A 456 2.92 27.79 -23.12
C ARG A 456 3.76 28.11 -24.36
N THR A 457 4.43 27.09 -24.87
CA THR A 457 5.12 27.13 -26.15
C THR A 457 5.10 25.75 -26.81
N GLY A 458 5.56 25.66 -28.05
CA GLY A 458 5.65 24.40 -28.79
C GLY A 458 4.63 24.25 -29.92
N ALA A 459 3.71 25.21 -30.08
CA ALA A 459 2.81 25.27 -31.22
C ALA A 459 3.61 25.43 -32.53
N ARG A 460 3.59 24.39 -33.37
CA ARG A 460 4.32 24.36 -34.65
C ARG A 460 3.47 23.74 -35.74
N ASP A 461 3.28 24.48 -36.83
CA ASP A 461 2.51 23.96 -37.95
C ASP A 461 3.16 22.68 -38.52
N LYS A 462 2.34 21.65 -38.72
CA LYS A 462 2.72 20.33 -39.25
C LYS A 462 3.94 19.66 -38.59
N MET A 463 4.23 19.93 -37.32
CA MET A 463 5.24 19.18 -36.54
C MET A 463 4.58 18.46 -35.37
N VAL A 464 4.98 17.22 -35.09
CA VAL A 464 4.46 16.46 -33.94
C VAL A 464 5.57 15.69 -33.24
N SER A 465 5.47 15.54 -31.93
CA SER A 465 6.35 14.72 -31.10
C SER A 465 5.65 13.46 -30.64
N LEU A 466 6.27 12.30 -30.88
CA LEU A 466 5.86 11.04 -30.28
C LEU A 466 6.54 10.92 -28.92
N THR A 467 5.73 10.82 -27.87
CA THR A 467 6.21 10.67 -26.50
C THR A 467 5.77 9.33 -25.90
N PHE A 468 6.63 8.72 -25.09
CA PHE A 468 6.40 7.42 -24.47
C PHE A 468 6.60 7.50 -22.96
N ASP A 469 5.57 7.14 -22.19
CA ASP A 469 5.60 7.16 -20.73
C ASP A 469 5.62 5.72 -20.15
N ASP A 470 5.89 5.64 -18.84
CA ASP A 470 5.98 4.44 -17.99
C ASP A 470 7.19 3.51 -18.23
N GLY A 471 7.97 3.71 -19.30
CA GLY A 471 9.12 2.86 -19.62
C GLY A 471 10.38 3.11 -18.77
N PRO A 472 11.45 2.34 -19.01
CA PRO A 472 11.57 1.30 -20.04
C PRO A 472 11.11 -0.10 -19.56
N ASP A 473 10.35 -0.80 -20.39
CA ASP A 473 9.95 -2.20 -20.18
C ASP A 473 10.84 -3.15 -21.02
N PRO A 474 11.35 -4.27 -20.45
CA PRO A 474 12.25 -5.19 -21.14
C PRO A 474 11.64 -5.90 -22.35
N LYS A 475 10.32 -5.95 -22.48
CA LYS A 475 9.59 -6.60 -23.57
C LYS A 475 9.10 -5.59 -24.60
N TRP A 476 8.54 -4.45 -24.18
CA TRP A 476 7.85 -3.53 -25.09
C TRP A 476 8.75 -2.42 -25.65
N THR A 477 9.53 -1.74 -24.81
CA THR A 477 10.43 -0.65 -25.24
C THR A 477 11.37 -1.07 -26.38
N PRO A 478 12.00 -2.27 -26.39
CA PRO A 478 12.84 -2.70 -27.51
C PRO A 478 12.10 -2.81 -28.85
N GLN A 479 10.82 -3.19 -28.82
CA GLN A 479 10.00 -3.32 -30.03
C GLN A 479 9.64 -1.94 -30.58
N ILE A 480 9.28 -1.00 -29.69
CA ILE A 480 9.00 0.39 -30.06
C ILE A 480 10.24 1.03 -30.67
N LEU A 481 11.41 0.93 -30.03
CA LEU A 481 12.68 1.45 -30.55
C LEU A 481 12.99 0.90 -31.94
N SER A 482 12.77 -0.40 -32.16
CA SER A 482 13.01 -1.04 -33.46
C SER A 482 12.04 -0.55 -34.56
N ILE A 483 10.81 -0.16 -34.19
CA ILE A 483 9.86 0.47 -35.11
C ILE A 483 10.33 1.89 -35.43
N LEU A 484 10.64 2.71 -34.42
CA LEU A 484 11.13 4.07 -34.61
C LEU A 484 12.38 4.11 -35.51
N GLU A 485 13.32 3.20 -35.28
CA GLU A 485 14.52 3.01 -36.10
C GLU A 485 14.17 2.66 -37.56
N ARG A 486 13.26 1.71 -37.78
CA ARG A 486 12.81 1.30 -39.12
C ARG A 486 12.19 2.45 -39.91
N TYR A 487 11.45 3.32 -39.24
CA TYR A 487 10.79 4.47 -39.87
C TYR A 487 11.64 5.74 -39.85
N HIS A 488 12.84 5.70 -39.26
CA HIS A 488 13.74 6.85 -39.10
C HIS A 488 13.08 8.05 -38.41
N VAL A 489 12.26 7.79 -37.38
CA VAL A 489 11.53 8.83 -36.64
C VAL A 489 12.08 8.95 -35.21
N PRO A 490 12.38 10.17 -34.73
CA PRO A 490 12.78 10.39 -33.34
C PRO A 490 11.55 10.36 -32.42
N ALA A 491 11.79 10.08 -31.14
CA ALA A 491 10.80 10.16 -30.08
C ALA A 491 11.42 10.66 -28.76
N THR A 492 10.57 10.96 -27.78
CA THR A 492 10.97 11.35 -26.42
C THR A 492 10.37 10.36 -25.40
N PHE A 493 11.19 9.79 -24.52
CA PHE A 493 10.77 8.79 -23.53
C PHE A 493 10.83 9.38 -22.12
N PHE A 494 9.71 9.39 -21.40
CA PHE A 494 9.63 9.82 -20.01
C PHE A 494 9.80 8.60 -19.09
N ILE A 495 10.95 8.56 -18.42
CA ILE A 495 11.45 7.36 -17.74
C ILE A 495 10.99 7.31 -16.29
N VAL A 496 10.43 6.16 -15.91
CA VAL A 496 10.22 5.79 -14.51
C VAL A 496 11.51 5.19 -13.95
N GLY A 497 12.03 5.75 -12.87
CA GLY A 497 13.33 5.38 -12.32
C GLY A 497 13.45 3.91 -11.89
N GLU A 498 12.41 3.32 -11.27
CA GLU A 498 12.38 1.89 -10.90
C GLU A 498 12.51 0.98 -12.13
N ASN A 499 11.94 1.38 -13.27
CA ASN A 499 12.07 0.66 -14.54
C ASN A 499 13.44 0.88 -15.17
N GLY A 500 13.99 2.09 -15.05
CA GLY A 500 15.33 2.42 -15.55
C GLY A 500 16.45 1.65 -14.84
N VAL A 501 16.37 1.47 -13.51
CA VAL A 501 17.42 0.77 -12.73
C VAL A 501 17.50 -0.72 -13.06
N THR A 502 16.36 -1.32 -13.41
CA THR A 502 16.28 -2.73 -13.81
C THR A 502 16.60 -2.95 -15.30
N ASN A 503 16.64 -1.88 -16.11
CA ASN A 503 16.87 -1.95 -17.55
C ASN A 503 17.90 -0.91 -18.08
N PRO A 504 19.11 -0.83 -17.51
CA PRO A 504 20.08 0.23 -17.85
C PRO A 504 20.54 0.19 -19.32
N GLY A 505 20.59 -1.01 -19.92
CA GLY A 505 20.92 -1.19 -21.34
C GLY A 505 19.90 -0.54 -22.28
N LEU A 506 18.63 -0.45 -21.89
CA LEU A 506 17.60 0.22 -22.69
C LEU A 506 17.73 1.73 -22.63
N LEU A 507 18.06 2.31 -21.46
CA LEU A 507 18.35 3.74 -21.36
C LEU A 507 19.50 4.15 -22.29
N SER A 508 20.57 3.36 -22.31
CA SER A 508 21.70 3.57 -23.23
C SER A 508 21.27 3.47 -24.69
N ARG A 509 20.42 2.49 -25.04
CA ARG A 509 19.91 2.32 -26.41
C ARG A 509 19.03 3.48 -26.85
N ILE A 510 18.10 3.95 -26.00
CA ILE A 510 17.24 5.11 -26.30
C ILE A 510 18.10 6.30 -26.73
N VAL A 511 19.17 6.59 -25.98
CA VAL A 511 20.10 7.67 -26.30
C VAL A 511 20.94 7.38 -27.56
N ALA A 512 21.42 6.16 -27.73
CA ALA A 512 22.21 5.77 -28.90
C ALA A 512 21.41 5.89 -30.22
N ASP A 513 20.12 5.53 -30.19
CA ASP A 513 19.20 5.56 -31.33
C ASP A 513 18.77 7.00 -31.71
N GLY A 514 19.24 8.01 -30.98
CA GLY A 514 18.97 9.42 -31.27
C GLY A 514 17.77 10.02 -30.54
N ASN A 515 17.05 9.22 -29.74
CA ASN A 515 15.87 9.65 -29.00
C ASN A 515 16.21 10.48 -27.75
N GLU A 516 15.21 11.19 -27.23
CA GLU A 516 15.34 12.00 -26.01
C GLU A 516 14.79 11.26 -24.79
N ILE A 517 15.32 11.61 -23.62
CA ILE A 517 14.86 11.10 -22.33
C ILE A 517 14.36 12.28 -21.51
N GLY A 518 13.17 12.13 -20.92
CA GLY A 518 12.61 12.97 -19.86
C GLY A 518 12.46 12.19 -18.56
N ASN A 519 12.27 12.92 -17.47
CA ASN A 519 12.04 12.38 -16.13
C ASN A 519 10.53 12.16 -15.92
N HIS A 520 10.16 10.98 -15.41
CA HIS A 520 8.77 10.63 -15.05
C HIS A 520 8.65 10.14 -13.60
N SER A 521 9.48 10.67 -12.70
CA SER A 521 9.64 10.22 -11.31
C SER A 521 10.27 8.82 -11.15
N TYR A 522 10.57 8.43 -9.91
CA TYR A 522 11.25 7.17 -9.62
C TYR A 522 10.26 6.03 -9.39
N THR A 523 9.26 6.23 -8.52
CA THR A 523 8.25 5.23 -8.14
C THR A 523 6.89 5.44 -8.81
N HIS A 524 6.77 6.43 -9.69
CA HIS A 524 5.52 6.79 -10.37
C HIS A 524 4.35 7.12 -9.40
N PRO A 525 4.55 7.96 -8.35
CA PRO A 525 3.47 8.36 -7.47
C PRO A 525 2.60 9.46 -8.09
N ASN A 526 1.36 9.60 -7.63
CA ASN A 526 0.58 10.80 -7.87
C ASN A 526 1.25 11.99 -7.15
N MET A 527 1.90 12.88 -7.89
CA MET A 527 2.71 13.95 -7.27
C MET A 527 1.88 14.99 -6.52
N ALA A 528 0.58 15.12 -6.79
CA ALA A 528 -0.31 16.00 -6.04
C ALA A 528 -0.49 15.52 -4.58
N ASP A 529 -0.36 14.22 -4.32
CA ASP A 529 -0.50 13.62 -2.99
C ASP A 529 0.83 13.60 -2.20
N GLU A 530 1.93 13.99 -2.83
CA GLU A 530 3.28 13.90 -2.27
C GLU A 530 3.75 15.21 -1.63
N ALA A 531 4.56 15.11 -0.57
CA ALA A 531 5.19 16.27 0.03
C ALA A 531 6.27 16.87 -0.90
N LYS A 532 6.52 18.18 -0.81
CA LYS A 532 7.56 18.87 -1.61
C LYS A 532 8.93 18.18 -1.57
N THR A 533 9.31 17.64 -0.40
CA THR A 533 10.55 16.87 -0.24
C THR A 533 10.50 15.51 -0.95
N GLY A 534 9.33 14.84 -0.95
CA GLY A 534 9.10 13.59 -1.66
C GLY A 534 9.24 13.77 -3.17
N ILE A 535 8.54 14.76 -3.75
CA ILE A 535 8.66 15.15 -5.17
C ILE A 535 10.14 15.42 -5.52
N GLY A 536 10.85 16.14 -4.64
CA GLY A 536 12.26 16.43 -4.87
C GLY A 536 13.17 15.20 -4.89
N LEU A 537 12.90 14.20 -4.05
CA LEU A 537 13.63 12.92 -4.04
C LEU A 537 13.32 12.07 -5.26
N GLU A 538 12.05 11.99 -5.65
CA GLU A 538 11.58 11.28 -6.85
C GLU A 538 12.28 11.79 -8.13
N LEU A 539 12.32 13.12 -8.29
CA LEU A 539 13.00 13.77 -9.41
C LEU A 539 14.51 13.53 -9.37
N ASN A 540 15.13 13.71 -8.21
CA ASN A 540 16.58 13.58 -8.05
C ASN A 540 17.05 12.14 -8.27
N ALA A 541 16.34 11.14 -7.74
CA ALA A 541 16.71 9.74 -7.87
C ALA A 541 16.69 9.30 -9.34
N THR A 542 15.63 9.69 -10.08
CA THR A 542 15.47 9.41 -11.51
C THR A 542 16.52 10.14 -12.34
N GLN A 543 16.83 11.38 -11.99
CA GLN A 543 17.89 12.14 -12.64
C GLN A 543 19.25 11.47 -12.49
N ARG A 544 19.63 11.10 -11.27
CA ARG A 544 20.91 10.44 -10.98
C ARG A 544 21.02 9.11 -11.70
N LEU A 545 19.92 8.38 -11.79
CA LEU A 545 19.84 7.15 -12.55
C LEU A 545 20.11 7.36 -14.05
N ILE A 546 19.44 8.34 -14.68
CA ILE A 546 19.64 8.68 -16.09
C ILE A 546 21.08 9.13 -16.33
N GLU A 547 21.60 9.98 -15.45
CA GLU A 547 22.97 10.47 -15.49
C GLU A 547 23.99 9.33 -15.40
N ALA A 548 23.78 8.41 -14.48
CA ALA A 548 24.62 7.25 -14.26
C ALA A 548 24.70 6.37 -15.52
N PHE A 549 23.56 6.00 -16.10
CA PHE A 549 23.55 5.01 -17.18
C PHE A 549 23.73 5.58 -18.58
N THR A 550 23.49 6.88 -18.79
CA THR A 550 23.59 7.50 -20.12
C THR A 550 24.77 8.46 -20.26
N GLY A 551 25.38 8.90 -19.15
CA GLY A 551 26.38 9.97 -19.14
C GLY A 551 25.81 11.35 -19.50
N ARG A 552 24.48 11.47 -19.59
CA ARG A 552 23.75 12.70 -19.89
C ARG A 552 22.71 12.98 -18.80
N SER A 553 22.56 14.25 -18.48
CA SER A 553 21.47 14.78 -17.67
C SER A 553 20.19 14.85 -18.53
N THR A 554 19.01 15.01 -17.91
CA THR A 554 17.80 15.45 -18.63
C THR A 554 17.23 16.74 -18.04
N ARG A 555 16.53 17.49 -18.90
CA ARG A 555 15.84 18.75 -18.62
C ARG A 555 14.35 18.66 -18.97
N LEU A 556 13.86 17.51 -19.42
CA LEU A 556 12.45 17.32 -19.71
C LEU A 556 11.79 16.60 -18.54
N PHE A 557 10.58 17.00 -18.19
CA PHE A 557 9.80 16.37 -17.13
C PHE A 557 8.33 16.30 -17.54
N ARG A 558 7.69 15.19 -17.19
CA ARG A 558 6.23 15.03 -17.22
C ARG A 558 5.80 14.41 -15.91
N ALA A 559 4.78 14.96 -15.26
CA ALA A 559 4.30 14.44 -14.00
C ALA A 559 3.49 13.14 -14.23
N PRO A 560 3.67 12.09 -13.41
CA PRO A 560 2.77 10.94 -13.40
C PRO A 560 1.32 11.38 -13.16
N TYR A 561 0.37 10.72 -13.84
CA TYR A 561 -1.08 10.98 -13.78
C TYR A 561 -1.53 12.38 -14.25
N PHE A 562 -0.60 13.29 -14.55
CA PHE A 562 -0.87 14.65 -15.00
C PHE A 562 -0.05 14.97 -16.24
N GLY A 563 -0.72 14.93 -17.39
CA GLY A 563 -0.10 15.16 -18.68
C GLY A 563 -0.69 16.33 -19.44
N ASP A 564 -1.80 16.93 -19.01
CA ASP A 564 -2.50 17.93 -19.82
C ASP A 564 -1.69 19.23 -19.95
N ALA A 565 -1.78 19.86 -21.13
CA ALA A 565 -1.13 21.13 -21.43
C ALA A 565 -1.84 22.35 -20.82
N GLU A 566 -2.93 22.12 -20.10
CA GLU A 566 -3.75 23.14 -19.43
C GLU A 566 -3.95 22.72 -17.97
N PRO A 567 -2.92 22.86 -17.12
CA PRO A 567 -3.08 22.59 -15.70
C PRO A 567 -4.10 23.57 -15.12
N THR A 568 -5.29 23.08 -14.73
CA THR A 568 -6.38 23.93 -14.24
C THR A 568 -6.39 24.06 -12.72
N THR A 569 -5.52 23.30 -12.03
CA THR A 569 -5.48 23.26 -10.57
C THR A 569 -4.09 23.58 -9.98
N PRO A 570 -4.02 24.24 -8.81
CA PRO A 570 -2.75 24.43 -8.09
C PRO A 570 -2.00 23.12 -7.79
N ASP A 571 -2.73 22.01 -7.59
CA ASP A 571 -2.17 20.70 -7.26
C ASP A 571 -1.38 20.08 -8.44
N GLU A 572 -1.72 20.46 -9.68
CA GLU A 572 -0.96 20.11 -10.90
C GLU A 572 0.25 21.02 -11.11
N LEU A 573 0.13 22.29 -10.69
CA LEU A 573 1.18 23.29 -10.87
C LEU A 573 2.32 23.20 -9.86
N ILE A 574 2.06 22.76 -8.63
CA ILE A 574 3.11 22.65 -7.61
C ILE A 574 4.21 21.65 -8.04
N PRO A 575 3.91 20.42 -8.51
CA PRO A 575 4.92 19.52 -9.06
C PRO A 575 5.69 20.12 -10.24
N ALA A 576 4.98 20.78 -11.16
CA ALA A 576 5.56 21.48 -12.30
C ALA A 576 6.54 22.59 -11.87
N LEU A 577 6.17 23.40 -10.87
CA LEU A 577 6.98 24.47 -10.30
C LEU A 577 8.23 23.90 -9.61
N ILE A 578 8.10 22.84 -8.82
CA ILE A 578 9.24 22.19 -8.15
C ILE A 578 10.21 21.61 -9.20
N ALA A 579 9.68 20.98 -10.25
CA ALA A 579 10.48 20.50 -11.37
C ALA A 579 11.19 21.67 -12.07
N GLN A 580 10.49 22.77 -12.34
CA GLN A 580 11.08 23.98 -12.93
C GLN A 580 12.19 24.59 -12.07
N GLN A 581 12.00 24.68 -10.75
CA GLN A 581 13.02 25.13 -9.79
C GLN A 581 14.26 24.23 -9.80
N LYS A 582 14.10 22.95 -10.19
CA LYS A 582 15.19 21.98 -10.39
C LYS A 582 15.78 22.01 -11.80
N GLY A 583 15.32 22.91 -12.65
CA GLY A 583 15.83 23.14 -14.00
C GLY A 583 15.18 22.29 -15.08
N TYR A 584 14.06 21.61 -14.78
CA TYR A 584 13.26 20.90 -15.78
C TYR A 584 12.33 21.84 -16.55
N THR A 585 11.92 21.36 -17.72
CA THR A 585 10.89 21.92 -18.59
C THR A 585 9.75 20.92 -18.60
N VAL A 586 8.55 21.40 -18.30
CA VAL A 586 7.36 20.55 -18.17
C VAL A 586 6.75 20.33 -19.54
N VAL A 587 6.49 19.07 -19.88
CA VAL A 587 5.93 18.67 -21.17
C VAL A 587 4.55 18.06 -20.95
N GLY A 588 3.53 18.81 -21.32
CA GLY A 588 2.15 18.36 -21.37
C GLY A 588 1.82 17.59 -22.65
N LEU A 589 0.53 17.50 -22.95
CA LEU A 589 -0.04 16.84 -24.11
C LEU A 589 -1.45 17.38 -24.41
N HIS A 590 -1.84 17.29 -25.67
CA HIS A 590 -3.23 17.46 -26.12
C HIS A 590 -3.77 16.21 -26.83
N VAL A 591 -2.91 15.24 -27.13
CA VAL A 591 -3.26 14.00 -27.83
C VAL A 591 -3.01 12.79 -26.94
N ASP A 592 -4.08 12.21 -26.39
CA ASP A 592 -4.09 10.93 -25.67
C ASP A 592 -5.12 9.98 -26.32
N PRO A 593 -4.67 8.94 -27.06
CA PRO A 593 -5.58 7.94 -27.64
C PRO A 593 -6.13 6.94 -26.60
N GLY A 594 -5.60 6.94 -25.37
CA GLY A 594 -5.91 6.00 -24.31
C GLY A 594 -5.36 4.60 -24.58
N ASP A 595 -4.16 4.48 -25.15
CA ASP A 595 -3.55 3.20 -25.53
C ASP A 595 -3.36 2.26 -24.32
N TRP A 596 -3.07 2.82 -23.15
CA TRP A 596 -2.99 2.10 -21.87
C TRP A 596 -4.29 1.38 -21.49
N LYS A 597 -5.46 1.87 -21.95
CA LYS A 597 -6.79 1.22 -21.75
C LYS A 597 -7.00 0.02 -22.68
N ARG A 598 -6.13 -0.17 -23.68
CA ARG A 598 -6.17 -1.25 -24.68
C ARG A 598 -7.46 -1.29 -25.53
N PRO A 599 -7.89 -0.17 -26.16
CA PRO A 599 -9.13 -0.10 -26.94
C PRO A 599 -9.08 -0.84 -28.29
N GLY A 600 -7.91 -1.33 -28.71
CA GLY A 600 -7.64 -1.95 -30.02
C GLY A 600 -6.65 -1.11 -30.84
N ALA A 601 -5.73 -1.76 -31.57
CA ALA A 601 -4.67 -1.06 -32.31
C ALA A 601 -5.21 -0.05 -33.34
N GLN A 602 -6.24 -0.42 -34.11
CA GLN A 602 -6.85 0.49 -35.09
C GLN A 602 -7.53 1.68 -34.40
N ALA A 603 -8.22 1.46 -33.28
CA ALA A 603 -8.85 2.54 -32.52
C ALA A 603 -7.82 3.53 -31.96
N ILE A 604 -6.62 3.05 -31.57
CA ILE A 604 -5.51 3.92 -31.16
C ILE A 604 -5.07 4.79 -32.34
N VAL A 605 -4.84 4.19 -33.52
CA VAL A 605 -4.47 4.95 -34.75
C VAL A 605 -5.52 6.00 -35.09
N ASP A 606 -6.79 5.61 -35.15
CA ASP A 606 -7.88 6.49 -35.57
C ASP A 606 -8.05 7.67 -34.61
N ARG A 607 -8.00 7.41 -33.28
CA ARG A 607 -8.08 8.47 -32.27
C ARG A 607 -6.90 9.42 -32.32
N THR A 608 -5.68 8.90 -32.45
CA THR A 608 -4.48 9.75 -32.56
C THR A 608 -4.58 10.67 -33.77
N LEU A 609 -4.89 10.13 -34.95
CA LEU A 609 -4.99 10.93 -36.17
C LEU A 609 -6.15 11.93 -36.10
N GLN A 610 -7.32 11.53 -35.58
CA GLN A 610 -8.46 12.41 -35.42
C GLN A 610 -8.15 13.60 -34.51
N GLN A 611 -7.52 13.36 -33.36
CA GLN A 611 -7.16 14.43 -32.41
C GLN A 611 -6.12 15.38 -33.01
N VAL A 612 -5.12 14.88 -33.73
CA VAL A 612 -4.11 15.71 -34.42
C VAL A 612 -4.74 16.54 -35.54
N TYR A 613 -5.71 16.00 -36.28
CA TYR A 613 -6.37 16.72 -37.38
C TYR A 613 -7.43 17.71 -36.92
N ALA A 614 -7.90 17.58 -35.68
CA ALA A 614 -8.85 18.51 -35.06
C ALA A 614 -8.15 19.68 -34.32
N ALA A 615 -6.84 19.86 -34.53
CA ALA A 615 -6.09 20.95 -33.92
C ALA A 615 -6.63 22.33 -34.32
N ASP A 616 -6.66 23.25 -33.37
CA ASP A 616 -7.06 24.65 -33.56
C ASP A 616 -6.10 25.59 -32.80
N ALA A 617 -6.44 26.88 -32.73
CA ALA A 617 -5.58 27.90 -32.11
C ALA A 617 -5.41 27.70 -30.60
N ASP A 618 -6.39 27.08 -29.94
CA ASP A 618 -6.38 26.84 -28.49
C ASP A 618 -5.78 25.46 -28.18
N ARG A 619 -5.92 24.51 -29.10
CA ARG A 619 -5.44 23.12 -28.97
C ARG A 619 -4.49 22.71 -30.10
N SER A 620 -3.20 22.99 -29.89
CA SER A 620 -2.10 22.81 -30.87
C SER A 620 -1.82 21.37 -31.32
N ALA A 621 -2.19 20.35 -30.52
CA ALA A 621 -2.06 18.91 -30.80
C ALA A 621 -0.68 18.44 -31.34
N ASN A 622 0.40 19.10 -30.93
CA ASN A 622 1.76 18.81 -31.32
C ASN A 622 2.43 17.70 -30.49
N VAL A 623 1.96 17.42 -29.27
CA VAL A 623 2.53 16.35 -28.42
C VAL A 623 1.58 15.17 -28.28
N ILE A 624 2.02 14.00 -28.75
CA ILE A 624 1.28 12.73 -28.72
C ILE A 624 1.81 11.84 -27.60
N LEU A 625 0.93 11.45 -26.68
CA LEU A 625 1.23 10.50 -25.61
C LEU A 625 0.92 9.06 -26.04
N LEU A 626 1.88 8.18 -25.82
CA LEU A 626 1.76 6.72 -25.88
C LEU A 626 2.51 6.13 -24.67
N HIS A 627 2.36 4.83 -24.41
CA HIS A 627 3.03 4.18 -23.29
C HIS A 627 3.94 3.04 -23.75
N ASP A 628 5.17 2.98 -23.22
CA ASP A 628 6.11 1.88 -23.44
C ASP A 628 6.31 0.98 -22.20
N GLY A 629 5.75 1.35 -21.05
CA GLY A 629 5.69 0.53 -19.83
C GLY A 629 4.29 0.50 -19.20
N GLY A 630 4.17 0.02 -17.94
CA GLY A 630 2.91 0.06 -17.18
C GLY A 630 1.88 -1.03 -17.50
N GLY A 631 2.30 -2.17 -18.08
CA GLY A 631 1.43 -3.32 -18.38
C GLY A 631 1.63 -3.89 -19.78
N ASP A 632 0.59 -4.51 -20.35
CA ASP A 632 0.62 -5.02 -21.73
C ASP A 632 0.50 -3.87 -22.74
N ARG A 633 1.51 -3.72 -23.61
CA ARG A 633 1.59 -2.70 -24.68
C ARG A 633 1.61 -3.27 -26.10
N SER A 634 1.15 -4.50 -26.27
CA SER A 634 1.03 -5.14 -27.59
C SER A 634 0.22 -4.32 -28.60
N GLN A 635 -0.85 -3.65 -28.16
CA GLN A 635 -1.67 -2.82 -29.04
C GLN A 635 -0.99 -1.50 -29.44
N THR A 636 -0.25 -0.86 -28.52
CA THR A 636 0.57 0.32 -28.81
C THR A 636 1.64 0.00 -29.85
N VAL A 637 2.36 -1.12 -29.66
CA VAL A 637 3.36 -1.61 -30.63
C VAL A 637 2.73 -1.87 -32.00
N ALA A 638 1.54 -2.46 -32.05
CA ALA A 638 0.83 -2.74 -33.31
C ALA A 638 0.29 -1.46 -33.99
N ALA A 639 -0.11 -0.45 -33.22
CA ALA A 639 -0.65 0.81 -33.72
C ALA A 639 0.43 1.76 -34.26
N LEU A 640 1.62 1.76 -33.66
CA LEU A 640 2.68 2.72 -33.92
C LEU A 640 3.05 2.88 -35.43
N PRO A 641 3.20 1.80 -36.23
CA PRO A 641 3.43 1.94 -37.67
C PRO A 641 2.30 2.67 -38.41
N GLY A 642 1.05 2.44 -38.02
CA GLY A 642 -0.13 3.10 -38.58
C GLY A 642 -0.16 4.59 -38.25
N ILE A 643 0.19 4.96 -37.01
CA ILE A 643 0.30 6.35 -36.57
C ILE A 643 1.38 7.08 -37.39
N ILE A 644 2.60 6.52 -37.43
CA ILE A 644 3.74 7.14 -38.14
C ILE A 644 3.40 7.37 -39.61
N THR A 645 2.91 6.33 -40.30
CA THR A 645 2.60 6.42 -41.73
C THR A 645 1.41 7.34 -42.01
N GLY A 646 0.40 7.36 -41.14
CA GLY A 646 -0.74 8.27 -41.25
C GLY A 646 -0.33 9.73 -41.16
N LEU A 647 0.46 10.08 -40.14
CA LEU A 647 0.97 11.44 -39.91
C LEU A 647 1.87 11.90 -41.07
N GLN A 648 2.81 11.06 -41.50
CA GLN A 648 3.71 11.37 -42.63
C GLN A 648 2.93 11.57 -43.94
N LYS A 649 1.92 10.76 -44.22
CA LYS A 649 1.04 10.92 -45.40
C LYS A 649 0.23 12.21 -45.36
N ALA A 650 -0.16 12.66 -44.18
CA ALA A 650 -0.86 13.93 -43.96
C ALA A 650 0.09 15.15 -43.90
N GLY A 651 1.39 14.95 -44.19
CA GLY A 651 2.40 16.00 -44.29
C GLY A 651 3.04 16.42 -42.96
N TYR A 652 2.78 15.71 -41.86
CA TYR A 652 3.39 16.02 -40.57
C TYR A 652 4.84 15.52 -40.50
N ARG A 653 5.71 16.34 -39.92
CA ARG A 653 7.08 15.96 -39.56
C ARG A 653 7.12 15.51 -38.11
N ILE A 654 7.57 14.28 -37.88
CA ILE A 654 7.78 13.75 -36.54
C ILE A 654 9.15 14.22 -36.03
N VAL A 655 9.16 14.93 -34.90
CA VAL A 655 10.33 15.59 -34.30
C VAL A 655 10.39 15.29 -32.81
N PRO A 656 11.57 15.35 -32.16
CA PRO A 656 11.62 15.23 -30.71
C PRO A 656 11.04 16.47 -30.02
N THR A 657 10.61 16.34 -28.76
CA THR A 657 9.97 17.42 -28.01
C THR A 657 10.83 18.68 -27.91
N SER A 658 12.16 18.56 -27.83
CA SER A 658 13.06 19.72 -27.83
C SER A 658 12.90 20.62 -29.06
N THR A 659 12.61 20.04 -30.24
CA THR A 659 12.47 20.79 -31.49
C THR A 659 11.21 21.65 -31.48
N LEU A 660 10.13 21.17 -30.86
CA LEU A 660 8.91 21.98 -30.66
C LEU A 660 9.22 23.21 -29.80
N ALA A 661 10.02 23.04 -28.73
CA ALA A 661 10.50 24.14 -27.87
C ALA A 661 11.56 25.06 -28.52
N GLY A 662 12.00 24.79 -29.76
CA GLY A 662 13.10 25.53 -30.39
C GLY A 662 14.48 25.25 -29.78
N LEU A 663 14.66 24.09 -29.15
CA LEU A 663 15.88 23.65 -28.49
C LEU A 663 16.60 22.55 -29.27
N SER A 664 17.90 22.45 -29.03
CA SER A 664 18.70 21.29 -29.43
C SER A 664 18.65 20.19 -28.38
N ARG A 665 18.88 18.96 -28.82
CA ARG A 665 19.03 17.78 -27.96
C ARG A 665 20.08 17.97 -26.86
N ASP A 666 21.19 18.65 -27.16
CA ASP A 666 22.26 18.87 -26.16
C ASP A 666 21.88 19.89 -25.08
N GLN A 667 20.91 20.78 -25.35
CA GLN A 667 20.36 21.69 -24.33
C GLN A 667 19.40 20.95 -23.39
N VAL A 668 18.59 20.02 -23.91
CA VAL A 668 17.66 19.25 -23.08
C VAL A 668 18.28 18.01 -22.42
N MET A 669 19.39 17.50 -22.97
CA MET A 669 20.11 16.36 -22.42
C MET A 669 21.61 16.63 -22.27
N PRO A 670 22.07 17.62 -21.49
CA PRO A 670 23.48 18.02 -21.48
C PRO A 670 24.42 16.90 -21.01
N ARG A 671 25.64 16.88 -21.55
CA ARG A 671 26.69 15.94 -21.10
C ARG A 671 27.19 16.33 -19.72
N ILE A 672 27.38 15.34 -18.86
CA ILE A 672 27.87 15.55 -17.49
C ILE A 672 29.38 15.82 -17.53
N SER A 673 29.86 16.77 -16.71
CA SER A 673 31.28 17.12 -16.63
C SER A 673 31.70 17.55 -15.21
N GLY A 674 33.00 17.68 -14.96
CA GLY A 674 33.53 18.20 -13.69
C GLY A 674 33.30 17.30 -12.47
N ALA A 675 33.04 17.90 -11.32
CA ALA A 675 32.81 17.19 -10.05
C ALA A 675 31.54 16.32 -10.07
N ASP A 676 30.54 16.72 -10.86
CA ASP A 676 29.30 15.98 -11.02
C ASP A 676 29.53 14.65 -11.77
N LEU A 677 30.52 14.58 -12.65
CA LEU A 677 30.94 13.33 -13.28
C LEU A 677 31.55 12.35 -12.25
N LEU A 678 32.21 12.84 -11.20
CA LEU A 678 32.78 11.99 -10.15
C LEU A 678 31.68 11.41 -9.25
N SER A 679 30.69 12.22 -8.84
CA SER A 679 29.53 11.74 -8.10
C SER A 679 28.74 10.73 -8.92
N VAL A 680 28.49 11.04 -10.19
CA VAL A 680 27.77 10.14 -11.10
C VAL A 680 28.53 8.83 -11.28
N ARG A 681 29.86 8.81 -11.37
CA ARG A 681 30.64 7.56 -11.41
C ARG A 681 30.54 6.74 -10.11
N ALA A 682 30.49 7.41 -8.96
CA ALA A 682 30.26 6.73 -7.69
C ALA A 682 28.83 6.15 -7.63
N ASP A 683 27.84 6.90 -8.11
CA ASP A 683 26.46 6.47 -8.22
C ASP A 683 26.31 5.30 -9.21
N VAL A 684 26.98 5.33 -10.36
CA VAL A 684 27.05 4.19 -11.31
C VAL A 684 27.56 2.95 -10.60
N ALA A 685 28.70 3.06 -9.91
CA ALA A 685 29.29 1.92 -9.21
C ALA A 685 28.32 1.34 -8.17
N LEU A 686 27.59 2.22 -7.47
CA LEU A 686 26.65 1.82 -6.44
C LEU A 686 25.34 1.24 -7.01
N PHE A 687 24.70 1.90 -7.97
CA PHE A 687 23.49 1.38 -8.64
C PHE A 687 23.80 0.05 -9.33
N THR A 688 24.97 -0.07 -9.98
CA THR A 688 25.43 -1.33 -10.55
C THR A 688 25.63 -2.40 -9.48
N ALA A 689 26.24 -2.05 -8.33
CA ALA A 689 26.40 -2.98 -7.22
C ALA A 689 25.06 -3.41 -6.60
N LEU A 690 24.08 -2.50 -6.52
CA LEU A 690 22.72 -2.77 -6.05
C LEU A 690 21.98 -3.69 -7.03
N ASP A 691 22.07 -3.44 -8.33
CA ASP A 691 21.48 -4.31 -9.37
C ASP A 691 22.06 -5.73 -9.30
N TRP A 692 23.39 -5.86 -9.27
CA TRP A 692 24.06 -7.15 -9.06
C TRP A 692 23.63 -7.83 -7.75
N LEU A 693 23.43 -7.07 -6.69
CA LEU A 693 22.96 -7.60 -5.41
C LEU A 693 21.52 -8.11 -5.52
N ILE A 694 20.61 -7.37 -6.17
CA ILE A 694 19.22 -7.79 -6.39
C ILE A 694 19.19 -9.07 -7.21
N VAL A 695 19.89 -9.09 -8.36
CA VAL A 695 19.99 -10.28 -9.22
C VAL A 695 20.58 -11.46 -8.44
N ALA A 696 21.64 -11.25 -7.65
CA ALA A 696 22.23 -12.30 -6.83
C ALA A 696 21.27 -12.81 -5.75
N LEU A 697 20.48 -11.93 -5.12
CA LEU A 697 19.46 -12.31 -4.13
C LEU A 697 18.35 -13.14 -4.77
N ASP A 698 17.85 -12.75 -5.94
CA ASP A 698 16.81 -13.48 -6.66
C ASP A 698 17.25 -14.90 -7.02
N TRP A 699 18.46 -15.05 -7.59
CA TRP A 699 19.03 -16.36 -7.86
C TRP A 699 19.28 -17.16 -6.58
N THR A 700 19.78 -16.50 -5.53
CA THR A 700 19.98 -17.16 -4.22
C THR A 700 18.66 -17.69 -3.66
N PHE A 701 17.58 -16.92 -3.74
CA PHE A 701 16.25 -17.33 -3.29
C PHE A 701 15.68 -18.44 -4.15
N PHE A 702 15.78 -18.34 -5.48
CA PHE A 702 15.38 -19.39 -6.40
C PHE A 702 16.08 -20.72 -6.06
N PHE A 703 17.41 -20.72 -5.95
CA PHE A 703 18.17 -21.93 -5.62
C PHE A 703 17.89 -22.42 -4.20
N ALA A 704 17.75 -21.53 -3.21
CA ALA A 704 17.44 -21.92 -1.84
C ALA A 704 16.07 -22.60 -1.74
N ILE A 705 15.04 -22.03 -2.38
CA ILE A 705 13.68 -22.60 -2.40
C ILE A 705 13.68 -23.93 -3.16
N ALA A 706 14.29 -23.97 -4.35
CA ALA A 706 14.38 -25.18 -5.16
C ALA A 706 15.09 -26.32 -4.41
N LEU A 707 16.22 -26.02 -3.76
CA LEU A 707 17.01 -26.99 -3.01
C LEU A 707 16.30 -27.44 -1.73
N GLY A 708 15.63 -26.53 -1.02
CA GLY A 708 14.80 -26.86 0.14
C GLY A 708 13.62 -27.77 -0.24
N MET A 709 12.96 -27.49 -1.35
CA MET A 709 11.85 -28.29 -1.87
C MET A 709 12.31 -29.65 -2.38
N ALA A 710 13.42 -29.70 -3.12
CA ALA A 710 14.06 -30.94 -3.56
C ALA A 710 14.46 -31.82 -2.37
N ARG A 711 15.00 -31.23 -1.30
CA ARG A 711 15.29 -31.96 -0.06
C ARG A 711 14.01 -32.51 0.57
N ALA A 712 13.00 -31.67 0.80
CA ALA A 712 11.76 -32.10 1.47
C ALA A 712 11.07 -33.25 0.74
N VAL A 713 10.91 -33.10 -0.58
CA VAL A 713 10.33 -34.14 -1.45
C VAL A 713 11.24 -35.36 -1.50
N GLY A 714 12.54 -35.18 -1.72
CA GLY A 714 13.51 -36.27 -1.81
C GLY A 714 13.58 -37.12 -0.55
N MET A 715 13.66 -36.49 0.63
CA MET A 715 13.68 -37.18 1.93
C MET A 715 12.37 -37.94 2.17
N THR A 716 11.23 -37.35 1.81
CA THR A 716 9.92 -38.00 1.93
C THR A 716 9.79 -39.21 1.01
N LEU A 717 10.18 -39.07 -0.26
CA LEU A 717 10.18 -40.18 -1.23
C LEU A 717 11.12 -41.31 -0.83
N LEU A 718 12.30 -40.98 -0.28
CA LEU A 718 13.24 -41.97 0.25
C LEU A 718 12.67 -42.69 1.48
N ALA A 719 11.96 -41.96 2.35
CA ALA A 719 11.29 -42.54 3.51
C ALA A 719 10.14 -43.49 3.12
N LEU A 720 9.46 -43.26 1.98
CA LEU A 720 8.39 -44.14 1.47
C LEU A 720 8.88 -45.50 0.97
N ARG A 721 10.15 -45.63 0.53
CA ARG A 721 10.66 -46.90 -0.01
C ARG A 721 10.67 -48.01 1.05
N ARG A 722 10.35 -49.25 0.61
CA ARG A 722 10.27 -50.44 1.47
C ARG A 722 11.54 -50.59 2.33
N ARG A 723 11.34 -50.83 3.63
CA ARG A 723 12.39 -50.98 4.64
C ARG A 723 13.27 -52.20 4.35
N ARG A 724 14.53 -52.19 4.81
CA ARG A 724 15.24 -53.45 5.08
C ARG A 724 14.43 -54.18 6.15
N GLU A 725 14.13 -55.45 5.92
CA GLU A 725 13.40 -56.25 6.91
C GLU A 725 14.18 -56.23 8.23
N ALA A 726 13.51 -55.80 9.30
CA ALA A 726 14.08 -55.88 10.64
C ALA A 726 14.30 -57.36 10.97
N PRO A 727 15.42 -57.72 11.63
CA PRO A 727 15.60 -59.09 12.12
C PRO A 727 14.38 -59.51 12.95
N ARG A 728 13.94 -60.76 12.79
CA ARG A 728 12.88 -61.32 13.66
C ARG A 728 13.31 -61.17 15.12
N ALA A 729 12.36 -60.87 16.00
CA ALA A 729 12.63 -60.66 17.41
C ALA A 729 13.39 -61.88 17.98
N LEU A 730 14.42 -61.61 18.80
CA LEU A 730 15.24 -62.62 19.47
C LEU A 730 14.47 -63.39 20.57
N HIS A 731 13.17 -63.64 20.40
CA HIS A 731 12.39 -64.49 21.31
C HIS A 731 12.82 -65.98 21.25
N SER A 732 13.77 -66.31 20.38
CA SER A 732 14.25 -67.68 20.12
C SER A 732 15.77 -67.84 20.25
N SER A 733 16.50 -66.84 20.77
CA SER A 733 17.93 -67.00 21.11
C SER A 733 18.08 -67.43 22.57
N PRO A 734 18.71 -68.59 22.86
CA PRO A 734 18.79 -69.14 24.22
C PRO A 734 19.42 -68.22 25.28
N ASP A 735 20.24 -67.24 24.87
CA ASP A 735 21.16 -66.53 25.77
C ASP A 735 20.85 -65.05 26.04
N HIS A 736 19.64 -64.53 25.75
CA HIS A 736 19.21 -63.12 25.96
C HIS A 736 20.30 -62.22 26.57
N PRO A 737 21.17 -61.57 25.76
CA PRO A 737 22.37 -60.93 26.29
C PRO A 737 22.01 -59.89 27.33
N LEU A 738 22.81 -59.80 28.40
CA LEU A 738 22.61 -58.80 29.45
C LEU A 738 22.65 -57.39 28.84
N VAL A 739 21.61 -56.61 29.13
CA VAL A 739 21.51 -55.20 28.74
C VAL A 739 21.74 -54.32 29.96
N SER A 740 22.72 -53.43 29.89
CA SER A 740 22.91 -52.39 30.91
C SER A 740 22.19 -51.12 30.48
N VAL A 741 21.15 -50.72 31.23
CA VAL A 741 20.44 -49.47 31.04
C VAL A 741 21.05 -48.41 31.94
N ILE A 742 21.69 -47.39 31.35
CA ILE A 742 22.32 -46.30 32.08
C ILE A 742 21.41 -45.07 32.05
N ILE A 743 21.07 -44.56 33.23
CA ILE A 743 20.23 -43.37 33.42
C ILE A 743 21.08 -42.26 34.06
N PRO A 744 21.67 -41.33 33.28
CA PRO A 744 22.33 -40.16 33.86
C PRO A 744 21.29 -39.22 34.47
N ALA A 745 21.50 -38.81 35.72
CA ALA A 745 20.59 -37.96 36.46
C ALA A 745 21.33 -36.75 37.04
N TYR A 746 20.72 -35.57 36.96
CA TYR A 746 21.18 -34.38 37.68
C TYR A 746 19.98 -33.50 38.03
N ASN A 747 19.59 -33.54 39.31
CA ASN A 747 18.41 -32.90 39.86
C ASN A 747 17.10 -33.34 39.17
N GLU A 748 16.81 -34.63 39.16
CA GLU A 748 15.69 -35.27 38.46
C GLU A 748 14.64 -35.86 39.42
N GLU A 749 14.47 -35.28 40.62
CA GLU A 749 13.59 -35.83 41.68
C GLU A 749 12.12 -36.02 41.26
N ARG A 750 11.66 -35.31 40.22
CA ARG A 750 10.27 -35.37 39.73
C ARG A 750 9.99 -36.53 38.77
N VAL A 751 11.02 -37.13 38.18
CA VAL A 751 10.87 -38.07 37.06
C VAL A 751 11.66 -39.37 37.24
N ILE A 752 12.68 -39.38 38.10
CA ILE A 752 13.63 -40.50 38.19
C ILE A 752 12.98 -41.84 38.60
N GLU A 753 12.05 -41.84 39.56
CA GLU A 753 11.38 -43.07 40.01
C GLU A 753 10.58 -43.71 38.89
N ALA A 754 9.75 -42.93 38.19
CA ALA A 754 8.96 -43.41 37.07
C ALA A 754 9.83 -43.99 35.95
N SER A 755 10.97 -43.35 35.65
CA SER A 755 11.91 -43.82 34.63
C SER A 755 12.55 -45.17 35.01
N VAL A 756 12.98 -45.34 36.26
CA VAL A 756 13.50 -46.64 36.75
C VAL A 756 12.41 -47.70 36.71
N GLU A 757 11.21 -47.40 37.22
CA GLU A 757 10.07 -48.32 37.22
C GLU A 757 9.71 -48.80 35.81
N ARG A 758 9.68 -47.91 34.81
CA ARG A 758 9.37 -48.30 33.43
C ARG A 758 10.38 -49.24 32.82
N ILE A 759 11.66 -49.06 33.12
CA ILE A 759 12.70 -49.96 32.63
C ILE A 759 12.60 -51.34 33.29
N LEU A 760 12.35 -51.40 34.61
CA LEU A 760 12.15 -52.66 35.32
C LEU A 760 10.92 -53.45 34.84
N ASN A 761 9.93 -52.75 34.27
CA ASN A 761 8.70 -53.31 33.70
C ASN A 761 8.79 -53.66 32.21
N SER A 762 9.97 -53.57 31.58
CA SER A 762 10.17 -53.95 30.17
C SER A 762 9.96 -55.45 29.94
N ASP A 763 9.62 -55.84 28.71
CA ASP A 763 9.47 -57.25 28.29
C ASP A 763 10.79 -58.01 28.12
N TYR A 764 11.93 -57.33 28.24
CA TYR A 764 13.25 -57.94 28.07
C TYR A 764 13.74 -58.56 29.40
N PRO A 765 14.05 -59.87 29.45
CA PRO A 765 14.22 -60.58 30.71
C PRO A 765 15.55 -60.34 31.42
N ASN A 766 16.62 -59.95 30.70
CA ASN A 766 17.97 -59.88 31.24
C ASN A 766 18.52 -58.43 31.24
N ILE A 767 18.12 -57.65 32.24
CA ILE A 767 18.49 -56.22 32.37
C ILE A 767 19.17 -55.93 33.71
N GLU A 768 20.10 -54.99 33.69
CA GLU A 768 20.55 -54.23 34.86
C GLU A 768 20.36 -52.74 34.60
N VAL A 769 20.08 -51.96 35.65
CA VAL A 769 19.83 -50.52 35.59
C VAL A 769 20.88 -49.82 36.44
N ILE A 770 21.60 -48.87 35.85
CA ILE A 770 22.61 -48.06 36.53
C ILE A 770 22.15 -46.61 36.49
N VAL A 771 21.73 -46.09 37.65
CA VAL A 771 21.41 -44.67 37.81
C VAL A 771 22.69 -43.93 38.18
N ALA A 772 23.14 -43.04 37.30
CA ALA A 772 24.37 -42.28 37.48
C ALA A 772 24.03 -40.84 37.86
N ASP A 773 23.98 -40.55 39.15
CA ASP A 773 23.71 -39.23 39.69
C ASP A 773 24.98 -38.35 39.63
N ASP A 774 24.97 -37.35 38.74
CA ASP A 774 26.04 -36.38 38.49
C ASP A 774 26.08 -35.25 39.55
N GLY A 775 25.98 -35.63 40.82
CA GLY A 775 26.08 -34.72 41.95
C GLY A 775 24.83 -33.86 42.18
N SER A 776 23.63 -34.46 42.07
CA SER A 776 22.36 -33.80 42.37
C SER A 776 22.36 -33.10 43.73
N LYS A 777 21.65 -31.98 43.78
CA LYS A 777 21.41 -31.14 44.96
C LYS A 777 19.98 -31.28 45.51
N ASP A 778 19.09 -31.96 44.78
CA ASP A 778 17.75 -32.32 45.21
C ASP A 778 17.69 -33.76 45.74
N ARG A 779 16.48 -34.33 45.88
CA ARG A 779 16.27 -35.66 46.46
C ARG A 779 16.47 -36.82 45.48
N THR A 780 17.02 -36.61 44.28
CA THR A 780 17.17 -37.65 43.24
C THR A 780 17.77 -38.95 43.77
N SER A 781 18.98 -38.90 44.33
CA SER A 781 19.65 -40.09 44.89
C SER A 781 18.89 -40.70 46.06
N ALA A 782 18.30 -39.88 46.93
CA ALA A 782 17.56 -40.35 48.09
C ALA A 782 16.30 -41.14 47.69
N LEU A 783 15.60 -40.71 46.65
CA LEU A 783 14.43 -41.40 46.11
C LEU A 783 14.81 -42.75 45.50
N VAL A 784 15.87 -42.80 44.68
CA VAL A 784 16.35 -44.04 44.06
C VAL A 784 16.82 -45.05 45.12
N ALA A 785 17.61 -44.60 46.10
CA ALA A 785 18.08 -45.46 47.19
C ALA A 785 16.91 -46.02 48.02
N LYS A 786 15.90 -45.19 48.30
CA LYS A 786 14.72 -45.60 49.07
C LYS A 786 13.83 -46.59 48.30
N ALA A 787 13.55 -46.33 47.03
CA ALA A 787 12.61 -47.13 46.25
C ALA A 787 13.22 -48.42 45.69
N TYR A 788 14.51 -48.41 45.35
CA TYR A 788 15.16 -49.50 44.59
C TYR A 788 16.45 -50.03 45.21
N GLY A 789 16.88 -49.55 46.38
CA GLY A 789 18.13 -50.00 47.01
C GLY A 789 18.19 -51.49 47.35
N SER A 790 17.05 -52.19 47.39
CA SER A 790 16.95 -53.64 47.59
C SER A 790 16.76 -54.44 46.30
N ASP A 791 16.56 -53.81 45.15
CA ASP A 791 16.44 -54.53 43.86
C ASP A 791 17.85 -54.82 43.32
N PRO A 792 18.27 -56.09 43.20
CA PRO A 792 19.63 -56.44 42.77
C PRO A 792 19.92 -56.05 41.32
N ARG A 793 18.90 -55.69 40.53
CA ARG A 793 19.05 -55.19 39.16
C ARG A 793 19.42 -53.71 39.11
N VAL A 794 19.22 -52.95 40.19
CA VAL A 794 19.42 -51.49 40.21
C VAL A 794 20.69 -51.12 40.98
N THR A 795 21.57 -50.35 40.35
CA THR A 795 22.78 -49.78 40.97
C THR A 795 22.71 -48.25 40.92
N LEU A 796 22.86 -47.60 42.08
CA LEU A 796 22.98 -46.14 42.17
C LEU A 796 24.47 -45.74 42.29
N LEU A 797 24.93 -44.87 41.40
CA LEU A 797 26.26 -44.26 41.43
C LEU A 797 26.13 -42.76 41.71
N THR A 798 26.62 -42.30 42.85
CA THR A 798 26.70 -40.88 43.20
C THR A 798 28.08 -40.33 42.86
N LEU A 799 28.11 -39.31 42.00
CA LEU A 799 29.33 -38.74 41.42
C LEU A 799 29.50 -37.27 41.79
N GLU A 800 30.71 -36.75 41.63
CA GLU A 800 30.94 -35.31 41.59
C GLU A 800 30.48 -34.77 40.22
N ASN A 801 29.89 -33.57 40.20
CA ASN A 801 29.34 -32.99 38.97
C ASN A 801 30.43 -32.78 37.91
N GLY A 802 30.42 -33.62 36.88
CA GLY A 802 31.31 -33.58 35.72
C GLY A 802 30.59 -33.38 34.39
N GLY A 803 29.25 -33.37 34.41
CA GLY A 803 28.39 -33.31 33.24
C GLY A 803 27.95 -34.68 32.73
N LYS A 804 26.89 -34.69 31.91
CA LYS A 804 26.25 -35.91 31.40
C LYS A 804 27.22 -36.93 30.79
N ALA A 805 28.14 -36.51 29.92
CA ALA A 805 29.09 -37.42 29.27
C ALA A 805 30.05 -38.08 30.28
N ALA A 806 30.52 -37.35 31.29
CA ALA A 806 31.37 -37.88 32.35
C ALA A 806 30.61 -38.89 33.22
N ALA A 807 29.35 -38.58 33.57
CA ALA A 807 28.48 -39.50 34.32
C ALA A 807 28.20 -40.79 33.53
N LEU A 808 27.92 -40.69 32.22
CA LEU A 808 27.74 -41.83 31.32
C LEU A 808 29.01 -42.69 31.24
N ASN A 809 30.19 -42.09 31.08
CA ASN A 809 31.47 -42.82 31.06
C ASN A 809 31.76 -43.54 32.37
N ARG A 810 31.47 -42.89 33.50
CA ARG A 810 31.68 -43.49 34.82
C ARG A 810 30.73 -44.66 35.07
N ALA A 811 29.49 -44.55 34.63
CA ALA A 811 28.54 -45.66 34.66
C ALA A 811 28.94 -46.80 33.71
N LEU A 812 29.47 -46.47 32.53
CA LEU A 812 29.93 -47.45 31.54
C LEU A 812 31.04 -48.37 32.09
N THR A 813 31.92 -47.86 32.96
CA THR A 813 32.93 -48.70 33.66
C THR A 813 32.32 -49.74 34.61
N GLY A 814 31.15 -49.46 35.19
CA GLY A 814 30.46 -50.38 36.11
C GLY A 814 29.46 -51.32 35.41
N ALA A 815 29.06 -50.99 34.17
CA ALA A 815 28.15 -51.80 33.39
C ALA A 815 28.77 -53.15 32.98
N LYS A 816 27.98 -54.21 32.94
CA LYS A 816 28.38 -55.60 32.63
C LYS A 816 27.77 -56.13 31.34
N GLY A 817 26.72 -55.50 30.84
CA GLY A 817 25.97 -55.91 29.66
C GLY A 817 26.78 -55.80 28.37
N ALA A 818 26.52 -56.73 27.44
CA ALA A 818 27.10 -56.70 26.09
C ALA A 818 26.46 -55.59 25.22
N ILE A 819 25.26 -55.16 25.60
CA ILE A 819 24.51 -54.07 24.99
C ILE A 819 24.27 -53.01 26.05
N ILE A 820 24.56 -51.76 25.71
CA ILE A 820 24.37 -50.59 26.56
C ILE A 820 23.22 -49.78 26.02
N VAL A 821 22.22 -49.52 26.84
CA VAL A 821 21.10 -48.63 26.52
C VAL A 821 21.28 -47.37 27.35
N ALA A 822 21.25 -46.20 26.71
CA ALA A 822 21.20 -44.93 27.43
C ALA A 822 19.77 -44.40 27.43
N LEU A 823 19.33 -43.89 28.57
CA LEU A 823 18.00 -43.33 28.78
C LEU A 823 18.13 -42.01 29.54
N ASP A 824 17.60 -40.92 29.00
CA ASP A 824 17.49 -39.67 29.75
C ASP A 824 16.48 -39.83 30.91
N ALA A 825 16.78 -39.28 32.09
CA ALA A 825 15.98 -39.47 33.30
C ALA A 825 14.51 -38.98 33.22
N ASP A 826 14.15 -38.19 32.20
CA ASP A 826 12.81 -37.68 31.91
C ASP A 826 12.06 -38.50 30.84
N THR A 827 12.64 -39.62 30.40
CA THR A 827 12.15 -40.40 29.26
C THR A 827 11.56 -41.74 29.72
N GLN A 828 10.42 -42.11 29.13
CA GLN A 828 9.63 -43.28 29.50
C GLN A 828 9.57 -44.26 28.31
N PHE A 829 10.13 -45.44 28.46
CA PHE A 829 10.11 -46.48 27.41
C PHE A 829 8.75 -47.19 27.35
N GLU A 830 8.27 -47.50 26.14
CA GLU A 830 7.23 -48.52 25.97
C GLU A 830 7.79 -49.90 26.34
N LYS A 831 6.91 -50.83 26.73
CA LYS A 831 7.29 -52.14 27.30
C LYS A 831 8.25 -52.91 26.40
N GLU A 832 8.02 -52.87 25.09
CA GLU A 832 8.77 -53.58 24.03
C GLU A 832 10.00 -52.79 23.50
N THR A 833 10.31 -51.62 24.06
CA THR A 833 11.35 -50.74 23.49
C THR A 833 12.73 -51.39 23.51
N ILE A 834 13.11 -52.00 24.65
CA ILE A 834 14.42 -52.63 24.81
C ILE A 834 14.53 -53.85 23.88
N SER A 835 13.51 -54.72 23.85
CA SER A 835 13.51 -55.90 22.98
C SER A 835 13.59 -55.52 21.49
N ARG A 836 12.93 -54.44 21.08
CA ARG A 836 13.01 -53.89 19.72
C ARG A 836 14.36 -53.29 19.37
N LEU A 837 15.05 -52.63 20.31
CA LEU A 837 16.40 -52.14 20.08
C LEU A 837 17.40 -53.31 19.97
N VAL A 838 17.30 -54.27 20.89
CA VAL A 838 18.26 -55.38 21.03
C VAL A 838 18.27 -56.30 19.82
N ARG A 839 17.12 -56.55 19.17
CA ARG A 839 17.01 -57.47 18.01
C ARG A 839 17.95 -57.13 16.84
N TRP A 840 18.33 -55.86 16.69
CA TRP A 840 19.22 -55.42 15.62
C TRP A 840 20.67 -55.87 15.81
N PHE A 841 21.10 -56.14 17.05
CA PHE A 841 22.46 -56.60 17.31
C PHE A 841 22.72 -58.06 16.89
N ALA A 842 21.70 -58.76 16.38
CA ALA A 842 21.88 -60.00 15.63
C ALA A 842 22.81 -59.81 14.41
N ASP A 843 22.82 -58.61 13.79
CA ASP A 843 23.85 -58.24 12.82
C ASP A 843 25.10 -57.73 13.56
N THR A 844 26.21 -58.47 13.41
CA THR A 844 27.48 -58.17 14.06
C THR A 844 28.11 -56.86 13.58
N ARG A 845 27.68 -56.29 12.45
CA ARG A 845 28.18 -55.00 11.92
C ARG A 845 27.48 -53.80 12.56
N ILE A 846 26.35 -54.01 13.25
CA ILE A 846 25.61 -52.94 13.91
C ILE A 846 26.30 -52.61 15.23
N GLY A 847 26.78 -51.36 15.32
CA GLY A 847 27.39 -50.80 16.53
C GLY A 847 26.42 -50.00 17.38
N ALA A 848 25.36 -49.45 16.77
CA ALA A 848 24.32 -48.69 17.47
C ALA A 848 22.95 -48.78 16.80
N VAL A 849 21.89 -48.56 17.58
CA VAL A 849 20.50 -48.58 17.14
C VAL A 849 19.78 -47.35 17.72
N ALA A 850 19.21 -46.53 16.85
CA ALA A 850 18.36 -45.41 17.24
C ALA A 850 16.90 -45.85 17.37
N GLY A 851 16.23 -45.40 18.45
CA GLY A 851 14.78 -45.52 18.59
C GLY A 851 14.02 -44.25 18.22
N ASN A 852 12.70 -44.29 18.38
CA ASN A 852 11.76 -43.22 18.05
C ASN A 852 11.36 -42.43 19.31
N ALA A 853 12.00 -41.27 19.53
CA ALA A 853 11.63 -40.36 20.60
C ALA A 853 10.35 -39.59 20.25
N LYS A 854 9.42 -39.49 21.21
CA LYS A 854 8.13 -38.80 21.06
C LYS A 854 7.84 -37.87 22.23
N VAL A 855 7.14 -36.77 21.95
CA VAL A 855 6.76 -35.80 22.99
C VAL A 855 5.56 -36.32 23.79
N GLY A 856 5.77 -36.49 25.10
CA GLY A 856 4.76 -37.00 26.04
C GLY A 856 3.91 -35.94 26.75
N ASN A 857 4.34 -34.68 26.83
CA ASN A 857 3.66 -33.58 27.53
C ASN A 857 3.08 -32.52 26.57
N ARG A 858 2.05 -32.87 25.79
CA ARG A 858 1.44 -32.00 24.76
C ARG A 858 0.46 -30.96 25.32
N VAL A 859 0.88 -30.24 26.34
CA VAL A 859 0.02 -29.33 27.12
C VAL A 859 -0.20 -27.95 26.49
N ASN A 860 0.67 -27.49 25.58
CA ASN A 860 0.56 -26.15 25.00
C ASN A 860 1.11 -26.07 23.56
N LEU A 861 1.11 -24.86 22.99
CA LEU A 861 1.54 -24.63 21.61
C LEU A 861 3.01 -25.04 21.36
N VAL A 862 3.92 -24.77 22.32
CA VAL A 862 5.36 -25.07 22.20
C VAL A 862 5.57 -26.58 22.12
N THR A 863 4.97 -27.34 23.05
CA THR A 863 5.14 -28.80 23.09
C THR A 863 4.44 -29.50 21.93
N ARG A 864 3.31 -28.95 21.44
CA ARG A 864 2.62 -29.43 20.24
C ARG A 864 3.42 -29.17 18.96
N TRP A 865 4.07 -28.01 18.81
CA TRP A 865 4.96 -27.74 17.67
C TRP A 865 6.19 -28.64 17.67
N GLN A 866 6.78 -28.90 18.83
CA GLN A 866 7.89 -29.84 18.93
C GLN A 866 7.47 -31.27 18.56
N ALA A 867 6.25 -31.69 18.92
CA ALA A 867 5.70 -32.99 18.49
C ALA A 867 5.58 -33.08 16.96
N VAL A 868 5.08 -32.03 16.30
CA VAL A 868 5.01 -31.96 14.83
C VAL A 868 6.40 -32.07 14.20
N GLU A 869 7.40 -31.36 14.75
CA GLU A 869 8.78 -31.42 14.26
C GLU A 869 9.40 -32.81 14.40
N TYR A 870 9.17 -33.50 15.52
CA TYR A 870 9.72 -34.85 15.74
C TYR A 870 9.24 -35.83 14.66
N VAL A 871 7.96 -35.74 14.29
CA VAL A 871 7.38 -36.57 13.23
C VAL A 871 7.84 -36.13 11.83
N THR A 872 7.70 -34.84 11.50
CA THR A 872 7.88 -34.32 10.13
C THR A 872 9.34 -34.12 9.73
N ALA A 873 10.23 -33.86 10.69
CA ALA A 873 11.65 -33.66 10.45
C ALA A 873 12.47 -34.86 10.94
N GLN A 874 12.52 -35.10 12.25
CA GLN A 874 13.51 -36.03 12.83
C GLN A 874 13.29 -37.50 12.42
N ASN A 875 12.05 -37.96 12.42
CA ASN A 875 11.72 -39.35 12.07
C ASN A 875 11.86 -39.61 10.57
N ILE A 876 11.38 -38.69 9.73
CA ILE A 876 11.56 -38.78 8.28
C ILE A 876 13.03 -38.70 7.89
N GLU A 877 13.78 -37.79 8.50
CA GLU A 877 15.20 -37.64 8.27
C GLU A 877 15.97 -38.91 8.60
N ARG A 878 15.75 -39.49 9.79
CA ARG A 878 16.39 -40.75 10.16
C ARG A 878 16.01 -41.88 9.22
N ARG A 879 14.72 -42.03 8.89
CA ARG A 879 14.24 -43.07 7.97
C ARG A 879 14.91 -43.00 6.60
N ALA A 880 15.13 -41.79 6.07
CA ALA A 880 15.84 -41.59 4.81
C ALA A 880 17.36 -41.82 4.94
N LEU A 881 18.00 -41.29 5.98
CA LEU A 881 19.46 -41.35 6.16
C LEU A 881 19.99 -42.74 6.52
N THR A 882 19.19 -43.59 7.19
CA THR A 882 19.55 -45.01 7.43
C THR A 882 19.88 -45.74 6.14
N ARG A 883 19.31 -45.32 5.01
CA ARG A 883 19.51 -45.97 3.70
C ARG A 883 20.89 -45.73 3.10
N PHE A 884 21.61 -44.75 3.62
CA PHE A 884 22.93 -44.35 3.14
C PHE A 884 24.03 -44.54 4.20
N ASP A 885 23.73 -45.18 5.34
CA ASP A 885 24.64 -45.23 6.49
C ASP A 885 25.12 -43.82 6.88
N ALA A 886 24.17 -42.88 6.97
CA ALA A 886 24.41 -41.46 7.16
C ALA A 886 23.67 -40.89 8.39
N ILE A 887 23.29 -41.74 9.35
CA ILE A 887 22.60 -41.30 10.57
C ILE A 887 23.57 -40.43 11.37
N MET A 888 23.20 -39.17 11.59
CA MET A 888 24.06 -38.23 12.32
C MET A 888 23.90 -38.33 13.83
N VAL A 889 22.74 -38.78 14.33
CA VAL A 889 22.45 -38.83 15.77
C VAL A 889 21.64 -40.08 16.13
N VAL A 890 22.16 -40.89 17.05
CA VAL A 890 21.39 -41.82 17.88
C VAL A 890 20.98 -41.05 19.14
N PRO A 891 19.69 -40.75 19.36
CA PRO A 891 19.30 -39.88 20.47
C PRO A 891 19.68 -40.46 21.82
N GLY A 892 20.25 -39.65 22.70
CA GLY A 892 20.53 -40.06 24.09
C GLY A 892 19.28 -40.47 24.89
N ALA A 893 18.09 -40.01 24.47
CA ALA A 893 16.82 -40.38 25.08
C ALA A 893 16.36 -41.81 24.73
N VAL A 894 16.76 -42.36 23.58
CA VAL A 894 16.40 -43.71 23.15
C VAL A 894 17.42 -44.26 22.15
N GLY A 895 18.46 -44.88 22.69
CA GLY A 895 19.52 -45.49 21.92
C GLY A 895 20.06 -46.74 22.59
N ALA A 896 20.53 -47.68 21.77
CA ALA A 896 21.29 -48.83 22.21
C ALA A 896 22.62 -48.91 21.46
N TRP A 897 23.66 -49.35 22.13
CA TRP A 897 25.02 -49.47 21.62
C TRP A 897 25.61 -50.83 21.96
N ARG A 898 26.35 -51.40 21.02
CA ARG A 898 27.19 -52.57 21.29
C ARG A 898 28.36 -52.12 22.16
N ARG A 899 28.63 -52.79 23.27
CA ARG A 899 29.75 -52.46 24.16
C ARG A 899 31.08 -52.34 23.41
N ALA A 900 31.39 -53.32 22.56
CA ALA A 900 32.62 -53.33 21.77
C ALA A 900 32.77 -52.06 20.89
N ALA A 901 31.67 -51.51 20.36
CA ALA A 901 31.71 -50.29 19.56
C ALA A 901 31.98 -49.05 20.42
N LEU A 902 31.44 -49.00 21.65
CA LEU A 902 31.73 -47.93 22.63
C LEU A 902 33.19 -47.97 23.09
N ASP A 903 33.69 -49.16 23.42
CA ASP A 903 35.07 -49.35 23.89
C ASP A 903 36.08 -48.93 22.80
N GLU A 904 35.81 -49.25 21.53
CA GLU A 904 36.69 -48.91 20.42
C GLU A 904 36.83 -47.39 20.18
N VAL A 905 35.78 -46.63 20.45
CA VAL A 905 35.78 -45.15 20.30
C VAL A 905 36.15 -44.42 21.59
N GLY A 906 36.36 -45.15 22.70
CA GLY A 906 36.78 -44.61 23.98
C GLY A 906 35.62 -44.04 24.83
N GLY A 907 34.40 -44.55 24.66
CA GLY A 907 33.22 -44.10 25.40
C GLY A 907 32.58 -42.82 24.84
N TYR A 908 31.82 -42.12 25.69
CA TYR A 908 31.10 -40.89 25.36
C TYR A 908 32.06 -39.69 25.28
N PRO A 909 32.06 -38.90 24.18
CA PRO A 909 32.90 -37.72 24.05
C PRO A 909 32.54 -36.59 25.03
N GLU A 910 33.51 -36.12 25.82
CA GLU A 910 33.30 -35.05 26.83
C GLU A 910 33.57 -33.62 26.31
N ASN A 911 34.08 -33.46 25.08
CA ASN A 911 34.47 -32.15 24.55
C ASN A 911 33.41 -31.44 23.70
N THR A 912 32.20 -32.00 23.63
CA THR A 912 31.06 -31.49 22.87
C THR A 912 29.78 -31.50 23.70
N LEU A 913 28.86 -30.57 23.43
CA LEU A 913 27.55 -30.48 24.09
C LEU A 913 26.48 -31.45 23.57
N ALA A 914 26.75 -32.08 22.42
CA ALA A 914 25.93 -33.14 21.83
C ALA A 914 26.76 -34.42 21.77
N GLU A 915 26.99 -35.00 22.95
CA GLU A 915 27.80 -36.21 23.15
C GLU A 915 27.29 -37.40 22.33
N ASP A 916 25.97 -37.48 22.15
CA ASP A 916 25.27 -38.52 21.42
C ASP A 916 25.53 -38.43 19.91
N GLN A 917 25.48 -37.22 19.34
CA GLN A 917 25.85 -36.96 17.95
C GLN A 917 27.34 -37.23 17.68
N ASP A 918 28.23 -36.76 18.53
CA ASP A 918 29.67 -36.98 18.39
C ASP A 918 29.99 -38.49 18.41
N LEU A 919 29.44 -39.20 19.40
CA LEU A 919 29.57 -40.66 19.52
C LEU A 919 29.06 -41.40 18.28
N THR A 920 27.89 -40.99 17.78
CA THR A 920 27.27 -41.56 16.57
C THR A 920 28.18 -41.46 15.35
N ILE A 921 28.81 -40.29 15.15
CA ILE A 921 29.75 -40.07 14.05
C ILE A 921 31.06 -40.83 14.30
N ALA A 922 31.55 -40.88 15.54
CA ALA A 922 32.77 -41.59 15.91
C ALA A 922 32.67 -43.10 15.65
N ILE A 923 31.55 -43.73 16.01
CA ILE A 923 31.28 -45.16 15.78
C ILE A 923 31.29 -45.49 14.29
N GLN A 924 30.60 -44.70 13.47
CA GLN A 924 30.58 -44.90 12.01
C GLN A 924 31.97 -44.70 11.38
N ARG A 925 32.80 -43.80 11.92
CA ARG A 925 34.19 -43.62 11.45
C ARG A 925 35.08 -44.82 11.73
N ARG A 926 34.71 -45.71 12.66
CA ARG A 926 35.35 -47.01 12.90
C ARG A 926 34.78 -48.15 12.05
N GLY A 927 33.82 -47.85 11.15
CA GLY A 927 33.26 -48.83 10.22
C GLY A 927 31.98 -49.51 10.69
N TRP A 928 31.55 -49.26 11.94
CA TRP A 928 30.28 -49.76 12.46
C TRP A 928 29.07 -49.14 11.74
N LYS A 929 28.01 -49.93 11.59
CA LYS A 929 26.73 -49.50 11.03
C LYS A 929 25.77 -49.08 12.13
N ILE A 930 24.82 -48.21 11.77
CA ILE A 930 23.78 -47.74 12.68
C ILE A 930 22.42 -48.09 12.10
N ALA A 931 21.59 -48.76 12.90
CA ALA A 931 20.21 -49.07 12.55
C ALA A 931 19.23 -48.08 13.19
N TYR A 932 18.00 -48.07 12.68
CA TYR A 932 16.90 -47.27 13.21
C TYR A 932 15.64 -48.13 13.31
N ASP A 933 15.06 -48.19 14.50
CA ASP A 933 13.79 -48.87 14.77
C ASP A 933 12.70 -47.83 15.08
N GLU A 934 11.68 -47.76 14.21
CA GLU A 934 10.59 -46.78 14.36
C GLU A 934 9.57 -47.17 15.44
N ASP A 935 9.54 -48.46 15.80
CA ASP A 935 8.63 -49.03 16.78
C ASP A 935 9.25 -49.08 18.19
N ALA A 936 10.56 -48.87 18.32
CA ALA A 936 11.22 -48.69 19.62
C ALA A 936 10.92 -47.27 20.14
N VAL A 937 9.72 -47.08 20.72
CA VAL A 937 9.19 -45.76 21.09
C VAL A 937 9.53 -45.38 22.54
N ALA A 938 10.02 -44.16 22.72
CA ALA A 938 10.25 -43.57 24.03
C ALA A 938 9.58 -42.20 24.14
N TRP A 939 8.84 -41.97 25.23
CA TRP A 939 8.10 -40.75 25.51
C TRP A 939 8.92 -39.82 26.40
N THR A 940 9.30 -38.64 25.90
CA THR A 940 10.17 -37.66 26.57
C THR A 940 9.42 -36.35 26.85
N GLU A 941 9.92 -35.59 27.82
CA GLU A 941 9.36 -34.29 28.21
C GLU A 941 9.93 -33.15 27.32
N ALA A 942 9.05 -32.48 26.59
CA ALA A 942 9.36 -31.29 25.81
C ALA A 942 9.29 -30.00 26.67
N PRO A 943 10.09 -28.97 26.39
CA PRO A 943 10.00 -27.69 27.09
C PRO A 943 8.63 -27.02 26.93
N GLU A 944 8.04 -26.57 28.04
CA GLU A 944 6.71 -25.93 28.04
C GLU A 944 6.75 -24.43 27.71
N THR A 945 7.91 -23.81 27.55
CA THR A 945 8.04 -22.36 27.23
C THR A 945 9.02 -22.12 26.08
N PHE A 946 8.82 -21.04 25.30
CA PHE A 946 9.75 -20.65 24.24
C PHE A 946 11.17 -20.38 24.75
N LYS A 947 11.31 -19.83 25.96
CA LYS A 947 12.61 -19.58 26.59
C LYS A 947 13.35 -20.91 26.88
N ALA A 948 12.63 -21.90 27.42
CA ALA A 948 13.18 -23.21 27.69
C ALA A 948 13.51 -23.97 26.39
N LEU A 949 12.63 -23.89 25.38
CA LEU A 949 12.87 -24.43 24.04
C LEU A 949 14.10 -23.79 23.38
N SER A 950 14.25 -22.48 23.45
CA SER A 950 15.41 -21.76 22.91
C SER A 950 16.72 -22.24 23.56
N LYS A 951 16.75 -22.42 24.88
CA LYS A 951 17.92 -22.99 25.59
C LYS A 951 18.25 -24.41 25.12
N GLN A 952 17.23 -25.27 24.99
CA GLN A 952 17.40 -26.64 24.48
C GLN A 952 18.01 -26.63 23.09
N ARG A 953 17.41 -25.86 22.17
CA ARG A 953 17.83 -25.81 20.76
C ARG A 953 19.18 -25.15 20.58
N TYR A 954 19.53 -24.19 21.43
CA TYR A 954 20.87 -23.60 21.44
C TYR A 954 21.93 -24.62 21.79
N ARG A 955 21.68 -25.47 22.79
CA ARG A 955 22.59 -26.57 23.12
C ARG A 955 22.75 -27.53 21.93
N TRP A 956 21.65 -27.93 21.31
CA TRP A 956 21.67 -28.86 20.16
C TRP A 956 22.38 -28.26 18.95
N SER A 957 22.07 -27.01 18.60
CA SER A 957 22.66 -26.33 17.45
C SER A 957 24.16 -26.07 17.65
N PHE A 958 24.57 -25.66 18.86
CA PHE A 958 25.98 -25.48 19.19
C PHE A 958 26.73 -26.82 19.23
N GLY A 959 26.15 -27.86 19.85
CA GLY A 959 26.71 -29.21 19.86
C GLY A 959 26.86 -29.78 18.44
N THR A 960 25.86 -29.60 17.58
CA THR A 960 25.92 -29.95 16.15
C THR A 960 27.08 -29.25 15.47
N LEU A 961 27.23 -27.93 15.66
CA LEU A 961 28.32 -27.15 15.08
C LEU A 961 29.70 -27.64 15.57
N GLN A 962 29.82 -28.02 16.84
CA GLN A 962 31.04 -28.63 17.39
C GLN A 962 31.35 -29.97 16.72
N CYS A 963 30.35 -30.84 16.55
CA CYS A 963 30.50 -32.14 15.89
C CYS A 963 30.91 -31.99 14.42
N LEU A 964 30.22 -31.14 13.67
CA LEU A 964 30.54 -30.86 12.27
C LEU A 964 31.97 -30.32 12.11
N TRP A 965 32.40 -29.44 13.01
CA TRP A 965 33.77 -28.93 13.02
C TRP A 965 34.80 -30.01 13.40
N LYS A 966 34.56 -30.78 14.45
CA LYS A 966 35.44 -31.86 14.93
C LYS A 966 35.65 -32.93 13.85
N HIS A 967 34.58 -33.31 13.14
CA HIS A 967 34.59 -34.39 12.16
C HIS A 967 34.75 -33.94 10.70
N ARG A 968 35.03 -32.65 10.43
CA ARG A 968 35.20 -32.09 9.07
C ARG A 968 36.19 -32.84 8.16
N LYS A 969 37.17 -33.56 8.73
CA LYS A 969 38.13 -34.37 7.97
C LYS A 969 37.46 -35.49 7.17
N VAL A 970 36.28 -35.96 7.58
CA VAL A 970 35.49 -36.98 6.86
C VAL A 970 35.15 -36.50 5.43
N LEU A 971 34.86 -35.21 5.24
CA LEU A 971 34.58 -34.64 3.91
C LEU A 971 35.78 -34.78 2.96
N ARG A 972 36.98 -34.50 3.47
CA ARG A 972 38.22 -34.60 2.68
C ARG A 972 38.64 -36.06 2.43
N GLN A 973 38.33 -36.95 3.37
CA GLN A 973 38.72 -38.36 3.30
C GLN A 973 37.73 -39.21 2.48
N GLY A 974 36.50 -38.75 2.28
CA GLY A 974 35.46 -39.49 1.56
C GLY A 974 34.93 -40.74 2.28
N HIS A 975 35.42 -41.03 3.49
CA HIS A 975 35.08 -42.24 4.25
C HIS A 975 34.73 -41.94 5.71
N PRO A 976 33.68 -42.59 6.26
CA PRO A 976 32.71 -43.44 5.57
C PRO A 976 31.83 -42.62 4.60
N SER A 977 31.51 -43.20 3.44
CA SER A 977 30.90 -42.48 2.30
C SER A 977 29.54 -41.87 2.62
N GLY A 978 28.70 -42.57 3.38
CA GLY A 978 27.41 -42.06 3.85
C GLY A 978 27.51 -40.72 4.58
N LEU A 979 28.40 -40.64 5.57
CA LEU A 979 28.65 -39.40 6.31
C LEU A 979 29.35 -38.35 5.46
N ALA A 980 30.30 -38.75 4.60
CA ALA A 980 31.10 -37.83 3.80
C ALA A 980 30.30 -37.12 2.70
N PHE A 981 29.40 -37.84 2.02
CA PHE A 981 28.65 -37.31 0.87
C PHE A 981 27.22 -36.89 1.20
N ILE A 982 26.64 -37.39 2.30
CA ILE A 982 25.23 -37.12 2.65
C ILE A 982 25.13 -36.51 4.05
N GLY A 983 25.54 -37.24 5.09
CA GLY A 983 25.27 -36.85 6.50
C GLY A 983 25.86 -35.49 6.91
N ILE A 984 27.17 -35.31 6.77
CA ILE A 984 27.85 -34.06 7.14
C ILE A 984 27.53 -32.91 6.17
N PRO A 985 27.54 -33.08 4.83
CA PRO A 985 27.18 -32.01 3.90
C PRO A 985 25.76 -31.49 4.11
N GLN A 986 24.76 -32.36 4.29
CA GLN A 986 23.38 -31.92 4.44
C GLN A 986 23.16 -31.20 5.78
N ALA A 987 23.87 -31.58 6.85
CA ALA A 987 23.83 -30.86 8.12
C ALA A 987 24.46 -29.46 8.00
N TRP A 988 25.62 -29.32 7.36
CA TRP A 988 26.20 -27.99 7.07
C TRP A 988 25.26 -27.12 6.24
N LEU A 989 24.67 -27.69 5.19
CA LEU A 989 23.82 -26.96 4.27
C LEU A 989 22.47 -26.57 4.91
N PHE A 990 21.71 -27.53 5.41
CA PHE A 990 20.32 -27.29 5.82
C PHE A 990 20.14 -26.91 7.29
N GLN A 991 21.05 -27.33 8.18
CA GLN A 991 20.94 -26.97 9.61
C GLN A 991 21.74 -25.70 9.96
N ILE A 992 22.84 -25.43 9.23
CA ILE A 992 23.68 -24.26 9.49
C ILE A 992 23.47 -23.16 8.43
N LEU A 993 23.84 -23.39 7.17
CA LEU A 993 23.85 -22.33 6.14
C LEU A 993 22.44 -21.78 5.85
N PHE A 994 21.45 -22.65 5.63
CA PHE A 994 20.07 -22.22 5.40
C PHE A 994 19.49 -21.43 6.57
N ALA A 995 19.80 -21.82 7.80
CA ALA A 995 19.34 -21.08 8.97
C ALA A 995 19.95 -19.67 9.02
N VAL A 996 21.20 -19.48 8.61
CA VAL A 996 21.85 -18.15 8.55
C VAL A 996 21.23 -17.26 7.46
N ILE A 997 20.84 -17.82 6.32
CA ILE A 997 20.26 -17.08 5.18
C ILE A 997 18.77 -16.79 5.39
N SER A 998 18.04 -17.65 6.12
CA SER A 998 16.58 -17.56 6.30
C SER A 998 16.05 -16.20 6.79
N PRO A 999 16.68 -15.47 7.73
CA PRO A 999 16.23 -14.15 8.13
C PRO A 999 16.23 -13.13 6.98
N ALA A 1000 17.19 -13.21 6.06
CA ALA A 1000 17.25 -12.33 4.90
C ALA A 1000 16.10 -12.63 3.92
N ILE A 1001 15.73 -13.90 3.75
CA ILE A 1001 14.57 -14.33 2.97
C ILE A 1001 13.28 -13.77 3.58
N ASP A 1002 13.11 -13.91 4.90
CA ASP A 1002 11.91 -13.42 5.60
C ASP A 1002 11.82 -11.88 5.56
N LEU A 1003 12.95 -11.18 5.69
CA LEU A 1003 13.00 -9.72 5.54
C LEU A 1003 12.64 -9.29 4.12
N ALA A 1004 13.21 -9.93 3.09
CA ALA A 1004 12.93 -9.62 1.70
C ALA A 1004 11.45 -9.86 1.36
N LEU A 1005 10.85 -10.93 1.88
CA LEU A 1005 9.41 -11.18 1.75
C LEU A 1005 8.58 -10.06 2.41
N GLY A 1006 8.95 -9.62 3.62
CA GLY A 1006 8.28 -8.52 4.30
C GLY A 1006 8.35 -7.19 3.53
N VAL A 1007 9.55 -6.84 3.04
CA VAL A 1007 9.76 -5.65 2.18
C VAL A 1007 8.96 -5.76 0.89
N SER A 1008 8.93 -6.94 0.26
CA SER A 1008 8.17 -7.18 -0.97
C SER A 1008 6.66 -7.05 -0.76
N ILE A 1009 6.12 -7.55 0.38
CA ILE A 1009 4.70 -7.40 0.73
C ILE A 1009 4.36 -5.92 0.93
N ILE A 1010 5.16 -5.18 1.68
CA ILE A 1010 4.95 -3.75 1.93
C ILE A 1010 5.05 -2.96 0.62
N GLY A 1011 6.09 -3.21 -0.18
CA GLY A 1011 6.28 -2.54 -1.48
C GLY A 1011 5.14 -2.84 -2.45
N THR A 1012 4.63 -4.07 -2.48
CA THR A 1012 3.46 -4.43 -3.28
C THR A 1012 2.19 -3.76 -2.77
N ALA A 1013 2.00 -3.63 -1.45
CA ALA A 1013 0.86 -2.89 -0.89
C ALA A 1013 0.92 -1.41 -1.29
N ILE A 1014 2.10 -0.78 -1.21
CA ILE A 1014 2.32 0.60 -1.68
C ILE A 1014 2.02 0.72 -3.17
N ARG A 1015 2.52 -0.19 -4.01
CA ARG A 1015 2.22 -0.19 -5.45
C ARG A 1015 0.73 -0.34 -5.74
N VAL A 1016 0.02 -1.20 -5.02
CA VAL A 1016 -1.45 -1.36 -5.16
C VAL A 1016 -2.18 -0.06 -4.77
N MET A 1017 -1.70 0.64 -3.73
CA MET A 1017 -2.25 1.93 -3.33
C MET A 1017 -1.99 3.02 -4.37
N GLN A 1018 -0.79 3.07 -4.95
CA GLN A 1018 -0.39 4.10 -5.93
C GLN A 1018 -0.98 3.87 -7.32
N HIS A 1019 -0.99 2.62 -7.81
CA HIS A 1019 -1.31 2.27 -9.20
C HIS A 1019 -2.67 1.59 -9.39
N GLY A 1020 -3.33 1.27 -8.28
CA GLY A 1020 -4.56 0.48 -8.27
C GLY A 1020 -4.35 -1.02 -8.54
N TRP A 1021 -5.38 -1.81 -8.27
CA TRP A 1021 -5.36 -3.27 -8.41
C TRP A 1021 -5.18 -3.74 -9.86
N ALA A 1022 -5.73 -3.00 -10.83
CA ALA A 1022 -5.77 -3.43 -12.23
C ALA A 1022 -4.36 -3.58 -12.85
N GLN A 1023 -3.42 -2.70 -12.47
CA GLN A 1023 -2.03 -2.73 -12.94
C GLN A 1023 -1.16 -3.75 -12.17
N THR A 1024 -1.46 -4.00 -10.89
CA THR A 1024 -0.60 -4.80 -9.98
C THR A 1024 -1.06 -6.25 -9.78
N GLN A 1025 -2.29 -6.61 -10.17
CA GLN A 1025 -2.89 -7.93 -9.93
C GLN A 1025 -2.05 -9.11 -10.43
N THR A 1026 -1.35 -8.96 -11.57
CA THR A 1026 -0.61 -10.08 -12.18
C THR A 1026 0.52 -10.55 -11.29
N ASP A 1027 1.26 -9.61 -10.69
CA ASP A 1027 2.39 -9.93 -9.82
C ASP A 1027 1.91 -10.51 -8.50
N VAL A 1028 0.85 -9.93 -7.92
CA VAL A 1028 0.23 -10.43 -6.68
C VAL A 1028 -0.26 -11.87 -6.87
N LEU A 1029 -0.97 -12.14 -7.97
CA LEU A 1029 -1.49 -13.47 -8.28
C LEU A 1029 -0.37 -14.49 -8.52
N ARG A 1030 0.71 -14.08 -9.21
CA ARG A 1030 1.89 -14.94 -9.42
C ARG A 1030 2.57 -15.27 -8.10
N MET A 1031 2.77 -14.30 -7.21
CA MET A 1031 3.34 -14.53 -5.88
C MET A 1031 2.44 -15.45 -5.04
N ALA A 1032 1.12 -15.22 -5.07
CA ALA A 1032 0.14 -16.06 -4.37
C ALA A 1032 0.15 -17.50 -4.88
N PHE A 1033 0.26 -17.70 -6.20
CA PHE A 1033 0.38 -19.03 -6.81
C PHE A 1033 1.63 -19.77 -6.32
N TYR A 1034 2.81 -19.13 -6.37
CA TYR A 1034 4.05 -19.76 -5.89
C TYR A 1034 4.00 -20.09 -4.40
N TRP A 1035 3.44 -19.20 -3.58
CA TRP A 1035 3.25 -19.44 -2.16
C TRP A 1035 2.30 -20.62 -1.89
N ALA A 1036 1.18 -20.69 -2.61
CA ALA A 1036 0.22 -21.79 -2.51
C ALA A 1036 0.84 -23.13 -2.95
N ALA A 1037 1.60 -23.14 -4.04
CA ALA A 1037 2.28 -24.33 -4.54
C ALA A 1037 3.30 -24.87 -3.52
N PHE A 1038 4.17 -24.00 -2.99
CA PHE A 1038 5.15 -24.37 -1.98
C PHE A 1038 4.49 -24.89 -0.69
N THR A 1039 3.44 -24.21 -0.23
CA THR A 1039 2.66 -24.61 0.95
C THR A 1039 1.98 -25.96 0.73
N GLY A 1040 1.45 -26.21 -0.48
CA GLY A 1040 0.86 -27.49 -0.86
C GLY A 1040 1.86 -28.65 -0.79
N VAL A 1041 3.09 -28.45 -1.30
CA VAL A 1041 4.15 -29.46 -1.23
C VAL A 1041 4.54 -29.77 0.22
N ASP A 1042 4.66 -28.74 1.06
CA ASP A 1042 4.98 -28.92 2.48
C ASP A 1042 3.90 -29.69 3.23
N LEU A 1043 2.62 -29.34 3.02
CA LEU A 1043 1.49 -30.05 3.59
C LEU A 1043 1.43 -31.51 3.12
N ALA A 1044 1.73 -31.78 1.85
CA ALA A 1044 1.79 -33.13 1.32
C ALA A 1044 2.91 -33.95 1.99
N CYS A 1045 4.11 -33.38 2.12
CA CYS A 1045 5.22 -34.04 2.80
C CYS A 1045 4.90 -34.30 4.28
N GLY A 1046 4.32 -33.31 4.98
CA GLY A 1046 3.87 -33.44 6.36
C GLY A 1046 2.80 -34.52 6.53
N TRP A 1047 1.81 -34.56 5.65
CA TRP A 1047 0.76 -35.59 5.67
C TRP A 1047 1.35 -37.01 5.49
N ILE A 1048 2.28 -37.18 4.55
CA ILE A 1048 3.00 -38.44 4.36
C ILE A 1048 3.77 -38.81 5.63
N ALA A 1049 4.44 -37.87 6.28
CA ALA A 1049 5.20 -38.12 7.49
C ALA A 1049 4.33 -38.68 8.63
N PHE A 1050 3.17 -38.08 8.88
CA PHE A 1050 2.20 -38.59 9.86
C PHE A 1050 1.60 -39.94 9.44
N ARG A 1051 1.36 -40.18 8.15
CA ARG A 1051 0.93 -41.50 7.66
C ARG A 1051 1.98 -42.58 7.90
N LEU A 1052 3.26 -42.23 7.83
CA LEU A 1052 4.37 -43.15 8.06
C LEU A 1052 4.67 -43.40 9.54
N ASP A 1053 4.29 -42.51 10.45
CA ASP A 1053 4.59 -42.66 11.88
C ASP A 1053 3.75 -43.76 12.55
N THR A 1054 4.33 -44.48 13.52
CA THR A 1054 3.76 -45.67 14.17
C THR A 1054 2.69 -45.40 15.24
N ARG A 1055 2.69 -44.21 15.85
CA ARG A 1055 1.73 -43.84 16.92
C ARG A 1055 0.88 -42.63 16.55
N GLU A 1056 1.34 -41.78 15.63
CA GLU A 1056 0.72 -40.50 15.32
C GLU A 1056 0.21 -40.43 13.88
N LYS A 1057 -1.01 -40.92 13.65
CA LYS A 1057 -1.61 -40.94 12.30
C LYS A 1057 -2.40 -39.69 11.93
N ARG A 1058 -2.83 -38.88 12.90
CA ARG A 1058 -3.67 -37.69 12.67
C ARG A 1058 -2.80 -36.49 12.31
N PHE A 1059 -2.94 -35.96 11.09
CA PHE A 1059 -2.14 -34.85 10.58
C PHE A 1059 -2.68 -33.47 11.02
N PRO A 1060 -1.92 -32.68 11.80
CA PRO A 1060 -2.34 -31.35 12.24
C PRO A 1060 -1.88 -30.26 11.24
N ALA A 1061 -2.51 -30.21 10.07
CA ALA A 1061 -2.12 -29.31 8.96
C ALA A 1061 -1.95 -27.83 9.37
N LEU A 1062 -2.93 -27.25 10.06
CA LEU A 1062 -2.87 -25.85 10.50
C LEU A 1062 -1.72 -25.58 11.47
N LEU A 1063 -1.37 -26.55 12.31
CA LEU A 1063 -0.28 -26.42 13.27
C LEU A 1063 1.08 -26.39 12.57
N LEU A 1064 1.25 -27.22 11.51
CA LEU A 1064 2.43 -27.22 10.66
C LEU A 1064 2.58 -25.88 9.92
N LEU A 1065 1.49 -25.34 9.36
CA LEU A 1065 1.51 -24.03 8.69
C LEU A 1065 1.88 -22.91 9.66
N ALA A 1066 1.24 -22.86 10.84
CA ALA A 1066 1.52 -21.84 11.85
C ALA A 1066 2.98 -21.88 12.35
N GLN A 1067 3.63 -23.06 12.31
CA GLN A 1067 5.03 -23.22 12.70
C GLN A 1067 5.99 -22.36 11.84
N ARG A 1068 5.60 -22.02 10.60
CA ARG A 1068 6.42 -21.22 9.68
C ARG A 1068 6.53 -19.73 10.05
N LEU A 1069 5.61 -19.22 10.87
CA LEU A 1069 5.51 -17.80 11.23
C LEU A 1069 6.21 -17.42 12.54
N VAL A 1070 6.36 -18.38 13.48
CA VAL A 1070 6.96 -18.10 14.80
C VAL A 1070 8.10 -19.07 15.13
N TYR A 1071 7.87 -20.38 14.96
CA TYR A 1071 8.82 -21.40 15.40
C TYR A 1071 10.11 -21.38 14.57
N ARG A 1072 9.99 -21.20 13.25
CA ARG A 1072 11.14 -21.11 12.34
C ARG A 1072 12.06 -19.94 12.71
N GLN A 1073 11.49 -18.81 13.09
CA GLN A 1073 12.19 -17.60 13.48
C GLN A 1073 13.00 -17.82 14.76
N LEU A 1074 12.41 -18.54 15.70
CA LEU A 1074 13.15 -19.01 16.87
C LEU A 1074 14.32 -19.91 16.47
N MET A 1075 14.15 -20.86 15.55
CA MET A 1075 15.21 -21.81 15.17
C MET A 1075 16.43 -21.13 14.54
N TYR A 1076 16.23 -20.24 13.56
CA TYR A 1076 17.39 -19.57 12.96
C TYR A 1076 18.09 -18.63 13.96
N SER A 1077 17.34 -17.99 14.88
CA SER A 1077 17.93 -17.08 15.88
C SER A 1077 18.90 -17.84 16.79
N VAL A 1078 18.54 -19.09 17.10
CA VAL A 1078 19.32 -20.00 17.91
C VAL A 1078 20.61 -20.42 17.17
N VAL A 1079 20.53 -20.75 15.88
CA VAL A 1079 21.71 -21.12 15.08
C VAL A 1079 22.67 -19.94 14.94
N ILE A 1080 22.17 -18.75 14.65
CA ILE A 1080 22.99 -17.52 14.55
C ILE A 1080 23.70 -17.26 15.89
N ARG A 1081 22.98 -17.41 17.00
CA ARG A 1081 23.56 -17.31 18.35
C ARG A 1081 24.64 -18.38 18.59
N SER A 1082 24.43 -19.62 18.14
CA SER A 1082 25.42 -20.70 18.25
C SER A 1082 26.70 -20.39 17.47
N ILE A 1083 26.58 -19.89 16.23
CA ILE A 1083 27.72 -19.44 15.41
C ILE A 1083 28.45 -18.27 16.09
N GLY A 1084 27.71 -17.25 16.54
CA GLY A 1084 28.28 -16.11 17.25
C GLY A 1084 29.06 -16.53 18.50
N SER A 1085 28.56 -17.53 19.23
CA SER A 1085 29.23 -18.08 20.42
C SER A 1085 30.50 -18.87 20.06
N ALA A 1086 30.49 -19.61 18.95
CA ALA A 1086 31.64 -20.35 18.44
C ALA A 1086 32.76 -19.42 17.92
N LEU A 1087 32.36 -18.34 17.24
CA LEU A 1087 33.27 -17.27 16.81
C LEU A 1087 33.80 -16.46 18.00
N ALA A 1088 33.00 -16.22 19.04
CA ALA A 1088 33.45 -15.56 20.26
C ALA A 1088 34.36 -16.46 21.14
N GLY A 1089 34.38 -17.77 20.89
CA GLY A 1089 35.17 -18.74 21.65
C GLY A 1089 34.67 -19.01 23.07
N LEU A 1090 33.36 -18.83 23.30
CA LEU A 1090 32.74 -19.03 24.61
C LEU A 1090 32.66 -20.51 24.99
N GLY A 1091 32.92 -20.81 26.27
CA GLY A 1091 32.63 -22.12 26.85
C GLY A 1091 31.16 -22.19 27.23
N VAL A 1092 30.43 -23.18 26.71
CA VAL A 1092 29.01 -23.38 27.01
C VAL A 1092 28.88 -24.67 27.80
N GLY A 1093 28.36 -24.60 29.02
CA GLY A 1093 28.16 -25.76 29.91
C GLY A 1093 26.81 -26.46 29.73
N TRP A 1094 26.64 -27.59 30.41
CA TRP A 1094 25.37 -28.35 30.47
C TRP A 1094 24.31 -27.55 31.24
N GLY A 1095 23.54 -26.71 30.54
CA GLY A 1095 22.46 -25.93 31.12
C GLY A 1095 21.20 -26.77 31.36
N LYS A 1096 20.79 -26.93 32.61
CA LYS A 1096 19.59 -27.70 33.02
C LYS A 1096 18.29 -26.99 32.61
N LEU A 1097 17.27 -27.78 32.22
CA LEU A 1097 15.87 -27.35 32.02
C LEU A 1097 15.04 -27.76 33.24
N GLU A 1098 14.11 -26.90 33.69
CA GLU A 1098 13.16 -27.26 34.76
C GLU A 1098 12.16 -28.30 34.24
N ARG A 1099 11.92 -29.37 35.02
CA ARG A 1099 11.02 -30.49 34.67
C ARG A 1099 9.67 -30.36 35.35
N THR A 1100 8.59 -30.69 34.65
CA THR A 1100 7.21 -30.63 35.15
C THR A 1100 6.67 -31.99 35.57
N GLY A 1101 7.24 -33.10 35.09
CA GLY A 1101 6.81 -34.46 35.46
C GLY A 1101 5.50 -34.91 34.81
N ARG A 1102 5.07 -34.26 33.71
CA ARG A 1102 3.75 -34.46 33.07
C ARG A 1102 3.79 -35.37 31.83
N VAL A 1103 4.58 -36.44 31.85
CA VAL A 1103 4.65 -37.39 30.73
C VAL A 1103 3.50 -38.41 30.82
N ASN A 1104 2.55 -38.36 29.89
CA ASN A 1104 1.43 -39.31 29.82
C ASN A 1104 1.66 -40.37 28.72
N ALA A 1105 2.13 -41.57 29.09
CA ALA A 1105 2.27 -42.71 28.18
C ALA A 1105 0.93 -43.48 27.94
N SER A 1106 -0.15 -43.11 28.65
CA SER A 1106 -1.41 -43.88 28.71
C SER A 1106 -2.42 -43.60 27.59
N ALA A 1107 -2.13 -42.70 26.64
CA ALA A 1107 -3.14 -42.24 25.68
C ALA A 1107 -3.33 -43.13 24.43
N SER A 1108 -2.56 -44.21 24.22
CA SER A 1108 -2.61 -44.99 22.97
C SER A 1108 -3.00 -46.47 23.10
N SER A 1109 -3.46 -46.96 24.25
CA SER A 1109 -3.87 -48.37 24.41
C SER A 1109 -5.34 -48.68 24.07
N LYS A 1110 -6.14 -47.74 23.54
CA LYS A 1110 -7.46 -48.09 22.97
C LYS A 1110 -7.29 -48.70 21.58
N GLY A 1111 -6.86 -49.96 21.57
CA GLY A 1111 -7.05 -50.86 20.43
C GLY A 1111 -8.54 -51.01 20.13
N ASN A 1112 -8.85 -50.93 18.85
CA ASN A 1112 -10.14 -51.19 18.23
C ASN A 1112 -10.66 -52.58 18.67
N PRO A 1113 -11.84 -52.72 19.31
CA PRO A 1113 -12.44 -54.03 19.44
C PRO A 1113 -13.03 -54.43 18.08
N ASP A 1114 -12.66 -55.63 17.64
CA ASP A 1114 -13.14 -56.27 16.42
C ASP A 1114 -14.67 -56.31 16.35
N GLY A 1115 -15.17 -56.24 15.11
CA GLY A 1115 -16.57 -56.23 14.78
C GLY A 1115 -17.31 -57.51 15.15
N GLY A 1116 -18.50 -57.31 15.70
CA GLY A 1116 -19.56 -58.32 15.83
C GLY A 1116 -20.90 -57.63 15.62
N ASN A 1117 -21.47 -57.82 14.43
CA ASN A 1117 -22.83 -57.43 14.05
C ASN A 1117 -23.86 -57.97 15.06
N GLN A 1118 -24.72 -57.11 15.62
CA GLN A 1118 -26.17 -57.31 15.76
C GLN A 1118 -26.88 -55.97 16.05
N PRO A 1119 -28.05 -55.68 15.45
CA PRO A 1119 -28.82 -54.48 15.74
C PRO A 1119 -29.79 -54.73 16.90
N THR A 1120 -29.68 -53.97 17.98
CA THR A 1120 -30.68 -53.95 19.06
C THR A 1120 -31.58 -52.73 18.95
N THR A 1121 -32.84 -53.03 18.67
CA THR A 1121 -34.03 -52.21 18.86
C THR A 1121 -34.14 -51.75 20.31
N VAL A 1122 -34.44 -50.47 20.51
CA VAL A 1122 -34.78 -49.87 21.81
C VAL A 1122 -36.26 -50.12 22.11
N LEU A 1123 -36.58 -50.71 23.28
CA LEU A 1123 -37.84 -50.53 24.00
C LEU A 1123 -37.67 -50.84 25.50
N GLY A 1124 -38.18 -49.94 26.35
CA GLY A 1124 -38.54 -50.14 27.77
C GLY A 1124 -37.39 -49.91 28.77
N SER A 1125 -37.41 -48.98 29.75
CA SER A 1125 -38.42 -48.46 30.70
C SER A 1125 -38.07 -48.90 32.14
N GLY A 1126 -37.99 -47.94 33.07
CA GLY A 1126 -38.00 -48.13 34.53
C GLY A 1126 -36.68 -48.66 35.10
N THR A 1127 -36.08 -48.11 36.14
CA THR A 1127 -36.53 -47.27 37.25
C THR A 1127 -35.32 -46.56 37.84
#